data_AF-A0A3P6E1H6-F1
#
_entry.id   AF-A0A3P6E1H6-F1
#
_cell.length_a   1.000
_cell.length_b   1.000
_cell.length_c   1.000
_cell.angle_alpha   90.00
_cell.angle_beta   90.00
_cell.angle_gamma   90.00
#
_symmetry.space_group_name_H-M   'P 1'
#
loop_
_entity.id
_entity.type
_entity.pdbx_description
1 polymer ?
#
loop_
_entity_poly.entity_id
_entity_poly.type
_entity_poly.pdbx_seq_one_letter_code
_entity_poly.pdbx_strand_id
1 'polypeptide(L)'
;MYVVKRDGRQETVRFDKITARLKKLSYGLSIDHCDPVLVSQKVCAGVYKGVTTTQLDELAAETAAAMTANHPDYASLAARIAVSNLHKNTKKSFSETVKDMYNHVNERSGLASPLIADDVFEIIMKNATRLDSEIIYDRDFEYDYFGFKTLERSYLLKVHGKVVERPQHMLMRVSVGIHKQDIDSAVQTYHLMSQRWFTHASPTLFNSGTPRAQLSSCFLICMKDDSIEGIYDTLKECAVISKSAGGIGVSVHNIRATGSYIRGTNGESNGIVPMLRVFNDTARYVDQGGGKRKGAFAVYLEPWHADIFEFLELRKNHGKEEHRARDLFYGLWIPDLFMERVQSDGQWSLFCPNEAPGLADCWGADFERLYSQYENEGKAKKVVQAQQLWYEILTSQVETGTPYMLFKDSCNRKSNQQNLGTIKSSNLCTEIIEYTSPTETAVCNLASIALPRFVREKDVPLDSHPSKIVGSLGSKNRYFDFDKLAEVTATVTVNLNKIIDVNHYPMETAKTSNMRHRPIGIGVQGLADAFILLGMPFDSPEAQQLNKDIFETIYYHALKSSSEIATKEGTYETYQGSPVSKGILQPDMWNVIPSDRWDWAALRDMISKNGIRNSLLVAPMPTASTSQILGNNECFEPYTSNIYSRRVLSGEFVVVNKHLLHDLTDMGLWCPTLKNKIIHENGSVINVPEIPDDLKAIYRTVWEIKQRTVVDMAVDRGCFIDQSQSLNIHMDKPNFAKLTSLHFHTWKKGLKTGMYYLRSRAAADAIKFTVDTAMLKEKPNVTEEDEGTEEKEDNETKMAQMVCSLTNPEEIQPWRNGDVFVDLEEMNSLRSLSYSSIREALSHQTPTKLSSLSPLYSYNQRRWLKPVDSAQTRLENRTRDNRLDKLIVHIRKLNIILEITKLMGNKKRGPFVSLQLMSRWKNIVGLNVSIGAFVGKYPHAFEIFTHPCRRNLCCRITDKLKELVEEEESVVREFEVDAVRRVKKLLLMSRKGVLNVHALRLMRKELGLPEDFRDSVLAKYTSEFRLVDLETLELVDGDDDERLSVAKVEEWREVEYREKWLSEFETNYAFPINLPTGFKIEKGFREELRNWQRVPYLKPYERKEISRSVERFEKRVVAVIHELLSLTVEKMVEVERLAHFRKDLAIEVNLREVILKHPGIFYVSTKGSTQTLFLREAYSKGCLIEPNPVYSVRRKMLDLVLLEKRHSKELLQSCEEERDVEVRYDEDWEGERDGDWILPILEK
;
A
#
# COMPACT_ATOMS: atom_id res chain seq x y z
N MET A 1 32.41 -3.24 33.31
CA MET A 1 31.17 -3.71 32.64
C MET A 1 31.31 -5.21 32.35
N TYR A 2 30.26 -6.03 32.51
CA TYR A 2 30.30 -7.47 32.26
C TYR A 2 29.23 -7.89 31.23
N VAL A 3 29.50 -8.96 30.49
CA VAL A 3 28.55 -9.66 29.61
C VAL A 3 28.14 -11.00 30.23
N VAL A 4 26.95 -11.48 29.88
CA VAL A 4 26.46 -12.81 30.26
C VAL A 4 26.67 -13.77 29.09
N LYS A 5 27.47 -14.82 29.28
CA LYS A 5 27.70 -15.87 28.29
C LYS A 5 26.44 -16.72 28.09
N ARG A 6 26.43 -17.48 26.98
CA ARG A 6 25.37 -18.46 26.67
C ARG A 6 25.21 -19.54 27.75
N ASP A 7 26.29 -19.86 28.48
CA ASP A 7 26.28 -20.79 29.62
C ASP A 7 25.92 -20.12 30.96
N GLY A 8 25.49 -18.85 30.94
CA GLY A 8 25.12 -18.08 32.13
C GLY A 8 26.29 -17.44 32.89
N ARG A 9 27.54 -17.74 32.55
CA ARG A 9 28.71 -17.18 33.24
C ARG A 9 28.89 -15.69 32.92
N GLN A 10 29.28 -14.91 33.92
CA GLN A 10 29.64 -13.50 33.72
C GLN A 10 31.11 -13.38 33.31
N GLU A 11 31.38 -12.56 32.30
CA GLU A 11 32.75 -12.24 31.87
C GLU A 11 32.91 -10.73 31.68
N THR A 12 34.06 -10.17 32.05
CA THR A 12 34.39 -8.76 31.80
C THR A 12 34.40 -8.47 30.30
N VAL A 13 33.75 -7.37 29.88
CA VAL A 13 33.82 -6.89 28.49
C VAL A 13 35.28 -6.61 28.14
N ARG A 14 35.82 -7.27 27.12
CA ARG A 14 37.17 -7.02 26.60
C ARG A 14 37.08 -6.68 25.12
N PHE A 15 37.49 -5.46 24.75
CA PHE A 15 37.52 -4.98 23.38
C PHE A 15 38.26 -5.96 22.46
N ASP A 16 39.45 -6.41 22.88
CA ASP A 16 40.29 -7.33 22.10
C ASP A 16 39.60 -8.65 21.78
N LYS A 17 38.73 -9.16 22.66
CA LYS A 17 38.00 -10.41 22.41
C LYS A 17 36.91 -10.24 21.37
N ILE A 18 36.22 -9.09 21.36
CA ILE A 18 35.21 -8.77 20.34
C ILE A 18 35.93 -8.63 18.99
N THR A 19 36.99 -7.83 18.95
CA THR A 19 37.80 -7.60 17.74
C THR A 19 38.42 -8.88 17.19
N ALA A 20 39.01 -9.73 18.04
CA ALA A 20 39.58 -11.01 17.60
C ALA A 20 38.54 -11.93 16.96
N ARG A 21 37.30 -11.90 17.48
CA ARG A 21 36.20 -12.65 16.87
C ARG A 21 35.79 -12.09 15.51
N LEU A 22 35.63 -10.78 15.39
CA LEU A 22 35.28 -10.17 14.11
C LEU A 22 36.38 -10.38 13.06
N LYS A 23 37.66 -10.28 13.45
CA LYS A 23 38.82 -10.62 12.61
C LYS A 23 38.79 -12.08 12.11
N LYS A 24 38.34 -13.02 12.94
CA LYS A 24 38.19 -14.42 12.51
C LYS A 24 37.10 -14.60 11.44
N LEU A 25 36.06 -13.77 11.45
CA LEU A 25 34.94 -13.84 10.50
C LEU A 25 35.18 -13.02 9.22
N SER A 26 36.23 -12.19 9.18
CA SER A 26 36.59 -11.37 8.03
C SER A 26 37.57 -12.06 7.06
N TYR A 27 37.63 -13.40 7.03
CA TYR A 27 38.49 -14.13 6.10
C TYR A 27 38.13 -13.84 4.64
N GLY A 28 39.12 -13.53 3.80
CA GLY A 28 38.91 -13.21 2.39
C GLY A 28 38.10 -11.93 2.13
N LEU A 29 37.91 -11.07 3.14
CA LEU A 29 37.38 -9.72 2.97
C LEU A 29 38.54 -8.72 2.87
N SER A 30 38.33 -7.59 2.18
CA SER A 30 39.34 -6.53 2.07
C SER A 30 39.65 -5.94 3.44
N ILE A 31 40.92 -6.01 3.85
CA ILE A 31 41.39 -5.42 5.12
C ILE A 31 41.36 -3.90 5.05
N ASP A 32 41.59 -3.33 3.86
CA ASP A 32 41.65 -1.88 3.64
C ASP A 32 40.27 -1.24 3.67
N HIS A 33 39.22 -1.98 3.28
CA HIS A 33 37.86 -1.45 3.18
C HIS A 33 36.88 -1.97 4.24
N CYS A 34 37.12 -3.16 4.81
CA CYS A 34 36.28 -3.78 5.83
C CYS A 34 37.02 -3.94 7.15
N ASP A 35 37.22 -2.84 7.88
CA ASP A 35 37.91 -2.85 9.17
C ASP A 35 37.01 -3.43 10.29
N PRO A 36 37.36 -4.60 10.87
CA PRO A 36 36.63 -5.18 12.00
C PRO A 36 36.81 -4.39 13.29
N VAL A 37 37.90 -3.62 13.43
CA VAL A 37 38.17 -2.79 14.61
C VAL A 37 37.16 -1.66 14.71
N LEU A 38 36.86 -0.98 13.60
CA LEU A 38 35.82 0.05 13.54
C LEU A 38 34.44 -0.48 13.94
N VAL A 39 34.09 -1.71 13.52
CA VAL A 39 32.84 -2.36 13.95
C VAL A 39 32.86 -2.60 15.46
N SER A 40 33.95 -3.15 16.01
CA SER A 40 34.10 -3.35 17.46
C SER A 40 33.94 -2.05 18.25
N GLN A 41 34.53 -0.94 17.77
CA GLN A 41 34.44 0.36 18.44
C GLN A 41 32.99 0.84 18.55
N LYS A 42 32.24 0.77 17.43
CA LYS A 42 30.82 1.14 17.39
C LYS A 42 29.97 0.22 18.25
N VAL A 43 30.24 -1.10 18.24
CA VAL A 43 29.54 -2.06 19.08
C VAL A 43 29.77 -1.77 20.55
N CYS A 44 31.02 -1.51 20.97
CA CYS A 44 31.37 -1.20 22.35
C CYS A 44 30.66 0.06 22.89
N ALA A 45 30.36 1.04 22.03
CA ALA A 45 29.57 2.22 22.41
C ALA A 45 28.11 1.88 22.76
N GLY A 46 27.56 0.79 22.23
CA GLY A 46 26.18 0.32 22.48
C GLY A 46 26.06 -0.73 23.59
N VAL A 47 27.15 -1.11 24.27
CA VAL A 47 27.14 -2.15 25.30
C VAL A 47 26.67 -1.60 26.66
N TYR A 48 25.76 -2.31 27.32
CA TYR A 48 25.34 -2.04 28.70
C TYR A 48 25.67 -3.20 29.65
N LYS A 49 25.68 -2.92 30.96
CA LYS A 49 26.00 -3.92 31.99
C LYS A 49 24.97 -5.06 31.97
N GLY A 50 25.43 -6.30 31.80
CA GLY A 50 24.57 -7.48 31.79
C GLY A 50 24.04 -7.88 30.40
N VAL A 51 24.50 -7.24 29.32
CA VAL A 51 24.15 -7.68 27.95
C VAL A 51 24.57 -9.14 27.73
N THR A 52 23.74 -9.92 27.05
CA THR A 52 24.08 -11.31 26.71
C THR A 52 25.01 -11.37 25.50
N THR A 53 25.85 -12.40 25.43
CA THR A 53 26.72 -12.62 24.25
C THR A 53 25.97 -12.84 22.95
N THR A 54 24.69 -13.27 23.00
CA THR A 54 23.82 -13.38 21.83
C THR A 54 23.37 -12.00 21.33
N GLN A 55 22.89 -11.15 22.22
CA GLN A 55 22.52 -9.76 21.89
C GLN A 55 23.73 -8.95 21.40
N LEU A 56 24.92 -9.21 21.96
CA LEU A 56 26.15 -8.59 21.50
C LEU A 56 26.49 -8.96 20.04
N ASP A 57 26.30 -10.23 19.68
CA ASP A 57 26.54 -10.69 18.29
C ASP A 57 25.48 -10.12 17.33
N GLU A 58 24.22 -10.00 17.77
CA GLU A 58 23.16 -9.35 16.99
C GLU A 58 23.48 -7.87 16.73
N LEU A 59 23.87 -7.13 17.77
CA LEU A 59 24.29 -5.73 17.64
C LEU A 59 25.49 -5.59 16.69
N ALA A 60 26.46 -6.50 16.77
CA ALA A 60 27.61 -6.50 15.86
C ALA A 60 27.22 -6.77 14.40
N ALA A 61 26.29 -7.70 14.16
CA ALA A 61 25.77 -7.97 12.82
C ALA A 61 24.99 -6.76 12.26
N GLU A 62 24.14 -6.12 13.07
CA GLU A 62 23.39 -4.92 12.68
C GLU A 62 24.31 -3.72 12.38
N THR A 63 25.33 -3.53 13.21
CA THR A 63 26.33 -2.47 13.03
C THR A 63 27.11 -2.67 11.73
N ALA A 64 27.56 -3.91 11.46
CA ALA A 64 28.20 -4.24 10.19
C ALA A 64 27.23 -4.06 9.00
N ALA A 65 25.96 -4.48 9.13
CA ALA A 65 24.96 -4.30 8.07
C ALA A 65 24.72 -2.82 7.73
N ALA A 66 24.70 -1.94 8.73
CA ALA A 66 24.58 -0.49 8.52
C ALA A 66 25.79 0.11 7.77
N MET A 67 26.95 -0.53 7.85
CA MET A 67 28.18 -0.13 7.17
C MET A 67 28.30 -0.69 5.74
N THR A 68 27.35 -1.51 5.28
CA THR A 68 27.27 -2.00 3.88
C THR A 68 27.29 -0.85 2.88
N ALA A 69 26.69 0.29 3.24
CA ALA A 69 26.64 1.45 2.38
C ALA A 69 27.99 2.17 2.24
N ASN A 70 29.04 1.71 2.93
CA ASN A 70 30.43 2.14 2.74
C ASN A 70 31.18 1.16 1.84
N HIS A 71 31.08 -0.15 2.11
CA HIS A 71 31.72 -1.20 1.31
C HIS A 71 30.91 -2.51 1.37
N PRO A 72 30.79 -3.29 0.27
CA PRO A 72 29.94 -4.48 0.22
C PRO A 72 30.39 -5.60 1.16
N ASP A 73 31.69 -5.69 1.46
CA ASP A 73 32.22 -6.71 2.39
C ASP A 73 31.62 -6.62 3.79
N TYR A 74 31.16 -5.44 4.22
CA TYR A 74 30.45 -5.30 5.49
C TYR A 74 29.13 -6.09 5.51
N ALA A 75 28.46 -6.27 4.37
CA ALA A 75 27.27 -7.13 4.28
C ALA A 75 27.64 -8.61 4.48
N SER A 76 28.76 -9.05 3.89
CA SER A 76 29.29 -10.40 4.09
C SER A 76 29.72 -10.62 5.54
N LEU A 77 30.41 -9.66 6.16
CA LEU A 77 30.78 -9.72 7.57
C LEU A 77 29.53 -9.77 8.47
N ALA A 78 28.54 -8.93 8.21
CA ALA A 78 27.26 -8.92 8.94
C ALA A 78 26.55 -10.27 8.88
N ALA A 79 26.45 -10.86 7.69
CA ALA A 79 25.86 -12.18 7.50
C ALA A 79 26.63 -13.26 8.27
N ARG A 80 27.96 -13.25 8.19
CA ARG A 80 28.82 -14.22 8.89
C ARG A 80 28.72 -14.12 10.41
N ILE A 81 28.59 -12.91 10.95
CA ILE A 81 28.35 -12.71 12.39
C ILE A 81 26.99 -13.29 12.77
N ALA A 82 25.93 -13.00 12.02
CA ALA A 82 24.59 -13.50 12.28
C ALA A 82 24.50 -15.04 12.20
N VAL A 83 25.10 -15.64 11.18
CA VAL A 83 25.19 -17.10 11.01
C VAL A 83 26.02 -17.74 12.12
N SER A 84 27.17 -17.15 12.47
CA SER A 84 28.00 -17.62 13.58
C SER A 84 27.24 -17.57 14.91
N ASN A 85 26.42 -16.53 15.12
CA ASN A 85 25.54 -16.42 16.28
C ASN A 85 24.51 -17.56 16.29
N LEU A 86 23.83 -17.81 15.17
CA LEU A 86 22.87 -18.91 15.03
C LEU A 86 23.51 -20.27 15.32
N HIS A 87 24.68 -20.55 14.75
CA HIS A 87 25.41 -21.81 14.97
C HIS A 87 25.75 -22.04 16.44
N LYS A 88 26.00 -20.99 17.22
CA LYS A 88 26.25 -21.10 18.66
C LYS A 88 24.98 -21.28 19.49
N ASN A 89 23.81 -20.97 18.93
CA ASN A 89 22.51 -21.11 19.60
C ASN A 89 21.73 -22.35 19.12
N THR A 90 22.29 -23.13 18.19
CA THR A 90 21.63 -24.31 17.58
C THR A 90 22.55 -25.53 17.63
N LYS A 91 21.95 -26.72 17.70
CA LYS A 91 22.70 -27.98 17.62
C LYS A 91 23.37 -28.11 16.24
N LYS A 92 24.51 -28.82 16.20
CA LYS A 92 25.19 -29.09 14.93
C LYS A 92 24.47 -30.22 14.17
N SER A 93 24.27 -31.39 14.80
CA SER A 93 23.64 -32.55 14.16
C SER A 93 22.22 -32.25 13.66
N PHE A 94 21.95 -32.63 12.41
CA PHE A 94 20.62 -32.50 11.81
C PHE A 94 19.65 -33.49 12.43
N SER A 95 20.04 -34.75 12.57
CA SER A 95 19.22 -35.79 13.18
C SER A 95 18.80 -35.47 14.63
N GLU A 96 19.71 -34.92 15.46
CA GLU A 96 19.37 -34.47 16.81
C GLU A 96 18.40 -33.29 16.81
N THR A 97 18.56 -32.35 15.88
CA THR A 97 17.66 -31.20 15.73
C THR A 97 16.26 -31.67 15.33
N VAL A 98 16.18 -32.61 14.40
CA VAL A 98 14.93 -33.25 13.98
C VAL A 98 14.28 -34.01 15.14
N LYS A 99 15.07 -34.66 16.01
CA LYS A 99 14.56 -35.29 17.24
C LYS A 99 13.92 -34.29 18.19
N ASP A 100 14.53 -33.12 18.39
CA ASP A 100 13.94 -32.07 19.22
C ASP A 100 12.64 -31.53 18.61
N MET A 101 12.61 -31.34 17.29
CA MET A 101 11.42 -30.86 16.57
C MET A 101 10.27 -31.88 16.57
N TYR A 102 10.58 -33.18 16.50
CA TYR A 102 9.60 -34.25 16.56
C TYR A 102 9.02 -34.41 17.97
N ASN A 103 9.85 -34.37 19.00
CA ASN A 103 9.42 -34.49 20.39
C ASN A 103 8.90 -33.17 20.99
N HIS A 104 8.59 -32.17 20.16
CA HIS A 104 8.11 -30.88 20.64
C HIS A 104 6.75 -31.01 21.32
N VAL A 105 6.65 -30.43 22.52
CA VAL A 105 5.42 -30.37 23.33
C VAL A 105 5.04 -28.91 23.53
N ASN A 106 3.76 -28.60 23.40
CA ASN A 106 3.25 -27.27 23.72
C ASN A 106 3.28 -27.08 25.24
N GLU A 107 4.06 -26.13 25.74
CA GLU A 107 4.24 -25.92 27.20
C GLU A 107 2.94 -25.62 27.94
N ARG A 108 1.97 -24.97 27.29
CA ARG A 108 0.72 -24.55 27.95
C ARG A 108 -0.29 -25.67 28.01
N SER A 109 -0.42 -26.48 26.96
CA SER A 109 -1.38 -27.58 26.92
C SER A 109 -0.80 -28.92 27.38
N GLY A 110 0.52 -29.07 27.41
CA GLY A 110 1.21 -30.33 27.68
C GLY A 110 1.04 -31.38 26.57
N LEU A 111 0.39 -31.03 25.46
CA LEU A 111 0.13 -31.94 24.36
C LEU A 111 1.31 -32.00 23.38
N ALA A 112 1.60 -33.20 22.89
CA ALA A 112 2.54 -33.40 21.79
C ALA A 112 2.13 -32.58 20.56
N SER A 113 3.07 -31.80 20.02
CA SER A 113 2.88 -30.90 18.89
C SER A 113 4.09 -31.03 17.95
N PRO A 114 4.29 -32.22 17.34
CA PRO A 114 5.46 -32.47 16.49
C PRO A 114 5.50 -31.48 15.33
N LEU A 115 6.70 -31.02 14.99
CA LEU A 115 6.93 -30.15 13.83
C LEU A 115 7.37 -30.94 12.58
N ILE A 116 7.67 -32.23 12.73
CA ILE A 116 8.10 -33.15 11.67
C ILE A 116 7.08 -34.28 11.56
N ALA A 117 6.77 -34.69 10.33
CA ALA A 117 5.86 -35.82 10.09
C ALA A 117 6.48 -37.16 10.55
N ASP A 118 5.65 -38.10 11.03
CA ASP A 118 6.10 -39.40 11.54
C ASP A 118 6.93 -40.18 10.52
N ASP A 119 6.43 -40.28 9.29
CA ASP A 119 7.11 -41.00 8.19
C ASP A 119 8.46 -40.38 7.84
N VAL A 120 8.55 -39.05 7.82
CA VAL A 120 9.79 -38.32 7.53
C VAL A 120 10.79 -38.45 8.68
N PHE A 121 10.31 -38.42 9.92
CA PHE A 121 11.14 -38.65 11.10
C PHE A 121 11.79 -40.04 11.06
N GLU A 122 11.02 -41.08 10.78
CA GLU A 122 11.52 -42.46 10.65
C GLU A 122 12.59 -42.58 9.56
N ILE A 123 12.34 -41.98 8.38
CA ILE A 123 13.30 -41.95 7.27
C ILE A 123 14.60 -41.27 7.67
N ILE A 124 14.52 -40.09 8.30
CA ILE A 124 15.69 -39.33 8.73
C ILE A 124 16.47 -40.13 9.77
N MET A 125 15.80 -40.72 10.75
CA MET A 125 16.45 -41.49 11.81
C MET A 125 17.12 -42.76 11.29
N LYS A 126 16.47 -43.47 10.36
CA LYS A 126 17.04 -44.65 9.70
C LYS A 126 18.31 -44.33 8.91
N ASN A 127 18.41 -43.12 8.37
CA ASN A 127 19.53 -42.66 7.52
C ASN A 127 20.39 -41.58 8.20
N ALA A 128 20.30 -41.43 9.53
CA ALA A 128 20.85 -40.29 10.26
C ALA A 128 22.34 -40.07 10.02
N THR A 129 23.15 -41.13 10.08
CA THR A 129 24.60 -41.06 9.86
C THR A 129 24.95 -40.49 8.49
N ARG A 130 24.26 -40.97 7.44
CA ARG A 130 24.49 -40.51 6.06
C ARG A 130 24.04 -39.06 5.90
N LEU A 131 22.82 -38.73 6.33
CA LEU A 131 22.28 -37.37 6.17
C LEU A 131 23.09 -36.33 6.96
N ASP A 132 23.55 -36.65 8.17
CA ASP A 132 24.40 -35.77 8.98
C ASP A 132 25.79 -35.54 8.33
N SER A 133 26.35 -36.55 7.62
CA SER A 133 27.67 -36.41 6.95
C SER A 133 27.63 -35.62 5.65
N GLU A 134 26.51 -35.62 4.93
CA GLU A 134 26.37 -34.89 3.65
C GLU A 134 26.22 -33.37 3.86
N ILE A 135 25.81 -32.93 5.05
CA ILE A 135 25.56 -31.52 5.33
C ILE A 135 26.86 -30.73 5.46
N ILE A 136 26.99 -29.69 4.63
CA ILE A 136 28.12 -28.76 4.64
C ILE A 136 27.69 -27.43 5.27
N TYR A 137 27.94 -27.27 6.58
CA TYR A 137 27.55 -26.08 7.34
C TYR A 137 28.23 -24.78 6.89
N ASP A 138 29.36 -24.86 6.19
CA ASP A 138 30.06 -23.68 5.69
C ASP A 138 29.24 -22.93 4.63
N ARG A 139 28.31 -23.62 3.95
CA ARG A 139 27.37 -23.02 3.00
C ARG A 139 26.40 -22.04 3.67
N ASP A 140 26.21 -22.09 4.99
CA ASP A 140 25.40 -21.08 5.70
C ASP A 140 26.07 -19.69 5.64
N PHE A 141 27.39 -19.61 5.50
CA PHE A 141 28.11 -18.33 5.42
C PHE A 141 28.05 -17.67 4.03
N GLU A 142 27.41 -18.33 3.07
CA GLU A 142 27.23 -17.82 1.71
C GLU A 142 26.00 -16.92 1.53
N TYR A 143 25.05 -16.95 2.47
CA TYR A 143 23.90 -16.06 2.48
C TYR A 143 24.32 -14.63 2.78
N ASP A 144 23.63 -13.66 2.18
CA ASP A 144 23.76 -12.27 2.60
C ASP A 144 22.96 -12.02 3.90
N TYR A 145 23.18 -10.86 4.53
CA TYR A 145 22.55 -10.54 5.82
C TYR A 145 21.02 -10.52 5.72
N PHE A 146 20.47 -9.97 4.64
CA PHE A 146 19.02 -9.80 4.49
C PHE A 146 18.30 -11.08 4.10
N GLY A 147 18.93 -11.93 3.30
CA GLY A 147 18.48 -13.28 2.96
C GLY A 147 18.49 -14.17 4.19
N PHE A 148 19.57 -14.13 4.98
CA PHE A 148 19.64 -14.83 6.27
C PHE A 148 18.55 -14.36 7.24
N LYS A 149 18.35 -13.03 7.40
CA LYS A 149 17.29 -12.49 8.27
C LYS A 149 15.89 -12.87 7.81
N THR A 150 15.67 -13.01 6.51
CA THR A 150 14.40 -13.54 5.98
C THR A 150 14.21 -15.01 6.35
N LEU A 151 15.25 -15.83 6.22
CA LEU A 151 15.21 -17.23 6.67
C LEU A 151 14.90 -17.33 8.17
N GLU A 152 15.65 -16.61 9.01
CA GLU A 152 15.51 -16.61 10.48
C GLU A 152 14.11 -16.15 10.93
N ARG A 153 13.53 -15.16 10.24
CA ARG A 153 12.21 -14.63 10.58
C ARG A 153 11.11 -15.66 10.34
N SER A 154 11.10 -16.27 9.15
CA SER A 154 9.90 -16.92 8.61
C SER A 154 10.07 -18.39 8.23
N TYR A 155 11.28 -18.85 7.87
CA TYR A 155 11.50 -20.16 7.26
C TYR A 155 12.09 -21.20 8.21
N LEU A 156 13.01 -20.79 9.10
CA LEU A 156 13.64 -21.71 10.04
C LEU A 156 12.66 -22.06 11.17
N LEU A 157 12.45 -23.36 11.40
CA LEU A 157 11.54 -23.84 12.43
C LEU A 157 12.00 -23.44 13.84
N LYS A 158 11.01 -23.14 14.68
CA LYS A 158 11.20 -22.63 16.04
C LYS A 158 10.55 -23.56 17.05
N VAL A 159 11.24 -23.80 18.16
CA VAL A 159 10.76 -24.54 19.32
C VAL A 159 10.83 -23.58 20.52
N HIS A 160 9.72 -23.44 21.26
CA HIS A 160 9.59 -22.47 22.36
C HIS A 160 9.95 -21.03 21.95
N GLY A 161 9.57 -20.65 20.71
CA GLY A 161 9.86 -19.33 20.14
C GLY A 161 11.32 -19.10 19.71
N LYS A 162 12.22 -20.06 19.92
CA LYS A 162 13.63 -19.99 19.54
C LYS A 162 13.90 -20.80 18.28
N VAL A 163 14.72 -20.26 17.38
CA VAL A 163 15.15 -20.98 16.18
C VAL A 163 16.02 -22.17 16.59
N VAL A 164 15.63 -23.37 16.15
CA VAL A 164 16.42 -24.60 16.35
C VAL A 164 17.07 -25.08 15.07
N GLU A 165 16.47 -24.76 13.93
CA GLU A 165 16.89 -25.21 12.60
C GLU A 165 17.93 -24.27 11.99
N ARG A 166 19.03 -24.81 11.45
CA ARG A 166 19.97 -24.06 10.59
C ARG A 166 19.48 -24.03 9.14
N PRO A 167 19.94 -23.10 8.27
CA PRO A 167 19.56 -23.12 6.86
C PRO A 167 19.86 -24.47 6.18
N GLN A 168 21.02 -25.08 6.45
CA GLN A 168 21.30 -26.43 5.92
C GLN A 168 20.33 -27.51 6.41
N HIS A 169 19.90 -27.43 7.67
CA HIS A 169 18.91 -28.38 8.22
C HIS A 169 17.57 -28.25 7.51
N MET A 170 17.13 -27.01 7.26
CA MET A 170 15.92 -26.72 6.49
C MET A 170 16.01 -27.31 5.08
N LEU A 171 17.12 -27.08 4.37
CA LEU A 171 17.31 -27.61 3.02
C LEU A 171 17.33 -29.14 2.99
N MET A 172 17.96 -29.80 3.98
CA MET A 172 17.95 -31.26 4.08
C MET A 172 16.55 -31.78 4.41
N ARG A 173 15.83 -31.17 5.36
CA ARG A 173 14.42 -31.49 5.66
C ARG A 173 13.55 -31.37 4.42
N VAL A 174 13.69 -30.29 3.66
CA VAL A 174 12.93 -30.08 2.42
C VAL A 174 13.22 -31.18 1.40
N SER A 175 14.50 -31.53 1.23
CA SER A 175 14.94 -32.56 0.28
C SER A 175 14.39 -33.94 0.65
N VAL A 176 14.53 -34.35 1.92
CA VAL A 176 13.97 -35.62 2.41
C VAL A 176 12.44 -35.60 2.38
N GLY A 177 11.80 -34.46 2.67
CA GLY A 177 10.35 -34.34 2.59
C GLY A 177 9.79 -34.52 1.17
N ILE A 178 10.54 -34.11 0.14
CA ILE A 178 10.17 -34.31 -1.28
C ILE A 178 10.45 -35.74 -1.74
N HIS A 179 11.65 -36.26 -1.44
CA HIS A 179 12.13 -37.52 -2.00
C HIS A 179 11.84 -38.75 -1.14
N LYS A 180 11.46 -38.56 0.13
CA LYS A 180 11.14 -39.61 1.10
C LYS A 180 12.26 -40.65 1.15
N GLN A 181 11.97 -41.90 0.77
CA GLN A 181 12.90 -43.02 0.84
C GLN A 181 14.04 -42.95 -0.20
N ASP A 182 13.92 -42.11 -1.23
CA ASP A 182 14.94 -41.92 -2.26
C ASP A 182 16.03 -40.95 -1.75
N ILE A 183 16.92 -41.47 -0.92
CA ILE A 183 17.97 -40.70 -0.25
C ILE A 183 19.00 -40.15 -1.25
N ASP A 184 19.26 -40.85 -2.36
CA ASP A 184 20.21 -40.39 -3.37
C ASP A 184 19.70 -39.10 -4.05
N SER A 185 18.43 -39.09 -4.46
CA SER A 185 17.80 -37.87 -4.98
C SER A 185 17.69 -36.78 -3.90
N ALA A 186 17.44 -37.15 -2.64
CA ALA A 186 17.41 -36.19 -1.54
C ALA A 186 18.76 -35.48 -1.35
N VAL A 187 19.87 -36.22 -1.40
CA VAL A 187 21.23 -35.66 -1.28
C VAL A 187 21.57 -34.81 -2.50
N GLN A 188 21.24 -35.25 -3.71
CA GLN A 188 21.42 -34.45 -4.93
C GLN A 188 20.67 -33.12 -4.86
N THR A 189 19.38 -33.15 -4.52
CA THR A 189 18.55 -31.95 -4.35
C THR A 189 19.07 -31.04 -3.24
N TYR A 190 19.50 -31.61 -2.11
CA TYR A 190 20.13 -30.84 -1.02
C TYR A 190 21.37 -30.09 -1.52
N HIS A 191 22.28 -30.77 -2.24
CA HIS A 191 23.49 -30.14 -2.74
C HIS A 191 23.18 -29.03 -3.74
N LEU A 192 22.25 -29.25 -4.66
CA LEU A 192 21.88 -28.24 -5.64
C LEU A 192 21.23 -27.00 -5.01
N MET A 193 20.33 -27.19 -4.04
CA MET A 193 19.71 -26.07 -3.31
C MET A 193 20.72 -25.34 -2.40
N SER A 194 21.56 -26.07 -1.67
CA SER A 194 22.54 -25.47 -0.75
C SER A 194 23.68 -24.76 -1.47
N GLN A 195 24.00 -25.15 -2.71
CA GLN A 195 24.88 -24.41 -3.63
C GLN A 195 24.15 -23.30 -4.41
N ARG A 196 22.84 -23.10 -4.13
CA ARG A 196 21.99 -22.03 -4.64
C ARG A 196 21.73 -22.08 -6.15
N TRP A 197 21.77 -23.26 -6.77
CA TRP A 197 21.44 -23.44 -8.20
C TRP A 197 19.97 -23.15 -8.49
N PHE A 198 19.09 -23.55 -7.58
CA PHE A 198 17.67 -23.27 -7.62
C PHE A 198 17.11 -23.24 -6.19
N THR A 199 15.87 -22.81 -6.04
CA THR A 199 15.10 -22.96 -4.80
C THR A 199 13.66 -23.29 -5.12
N HIS A 200 13.04 -24.12 -4.28
CA HIS A 200 11.60 -24.31 -4.26
C HIS A 200 10.88 -23.06 -3.74
N ALA A 201 9.59 -22.94 -4.04
CA ALA A 201 8.75 -21.85 -3.56
C ALA A 201 8.56 -21.87 -2.05
N SER A 202 8.11 -20.74 -1.49
CA SER A 202 7.99 -20.56 -0.03
C SER A 202 7.18 -21.65 0.68
N PRO A 203 6.00 -22.10 0.18
CA PRO A 203 5.21 -23.14 0.86
C PRO A 203 5.97 -24.46 0.96
N THR A 204 6.71 -24.85 -0.08
CA THR A 204 7.57 -26.03 -0.03
C THR A 204 8.66 -25.90 1.04
N LEU A 205 9.33 -24.75 1.13
CA LEU A 205 10.35 -24.50 2.14
C LEU A 205 9.77 -24.51 3.57
N PHE A 206 8.56 -23.97 3.75
CA PHE A 206 7.88 -23.93 5.04
C PHE A 206 7.42 -25.32 5.51
N ASN A 207 6.81 -26.10 4.61
CA ASN A 207 5.96 -27.21 5.01
C ASN A 207 6.51 -28.59 4.61
N SER A 208 7.52 -28.68 3.75
CA SER A 208 8.11 -29.97 3.39
C SER A 208 8.71 -30.65 4.62
N GLY A 209 8.38 -31.93 4.81
CA GLY A 209 8.79 -32.71 5.98
C GLY A 209 7.94 -32.49 7.24
N THR A 210 6.94 -31.61 7.22
CA THR A 210 6.07 -31.32 8.37
C THR A 210 4.77 -32.15 8.35
N PRO A 211 4.03 -32.29 9.46
CA PRO A 211 2.84 -33.17 9.54
C PRO A 211 1.72 -32.87 8.54
N ARG A 212 1.59 -31.62 8.08
CA ARG A 212 0.63 -31.20 7.05
C ARG A 212 1.36 -30.45 5.94
N ALA A 213 2.06 -31.23 5.11
CA ALA A 213 2.92 -30.75 4.05
C ALA A 213 2.12 -30.18 2.86
N GLN A 214 1.52 -29.00 3.00
CA GLN A 214 0.97 -28.24 1.88
C GLN A 214 2.11 -27.48 1.19
N LEU A 215 2.52 -27.94 0.00
CA LEU A 215 3.73 -27.51 -0.71
C LEU A 215 3.44 -26.62 -1.92
N SER A 216 2.20 -26.63 -2.43
CA SER A 216 1.79 -25.86 -3.62
C SER A 216 1.54 -24.38 -3.29
N SER A 217 1.75 -23.49 -4.25
CA SER A 217 1.75 -22.03 -3.98
C SER A 217 0.47 -21.30 -4.33
N CYS A 218 -0.18 -21.71 -5.41
CA CYS A 218 -1.36 -21.01 -5.92
C CYS A 218 -2.45 -22.01 -6.32
N PHE A 219 -3.68 -21.55 -6.25
CA PHE A 219 -4.88 -22.30 -6.63
C PHE A 219 -5.73 -21.45 -7.56
N LEU A 220 -6.31 -22.07 -8.58
CA LEU A 220 -7.25 -21.42 -9.49
C LEU A 220 -8.61 -22.10 -9.34
N ILE A 221 -9.63 -21.29 -9.10
CA ILE A 221 -10.98 -21.77 -8.82
C ILE A 221 -11.93 -21.10 -9.81
N CYS A 222 -12.79 -21.87 -10.46
CA CYS A 222 -13.95 -21.27 -11.09
C CYS A 222 -15.13 -21.28 -10.14
N MET A 223 -15.92 -20.21 -10.16
CA MET A 223 -17.20 -20.17 -9.47
C MET A 223 -18.09 -21.35 -9.89
N LYS A 224 -18.51 -22.16 -8.92
CA LYS A 224 -19.15 -23.47 -9.19
C LYS A 224 -20.47 -23.36 -9.93
N ASP A 225 -21.31 -22.41 -9.52
CA ASP A 225 -22.64 -22.21 -10.08
C ASP A 225 -23.13 -20.78 -9.79
N ASP A 226 -24.06 -20.29 -10.59
CA ASP A 226 -24.76 -19.01 -10.40
C ASP A 226 -25.93 -19.16 -9.42
N SER A 227 -25.60 -19.62 -8.20
CA SER A 227 -26.52 -19.88 -7.09
C SER A 227 -25.87 -19.51 -5.76
N ILE A 228 -26.67 -19.31 -4.71
CA ILE A 228 -26.13 -19.02 -3.38
C ILE A 228 -25.29 -20.19 -2.88
N GLU A 229 -25.73 -21.41 -3.11
CA GLU A 229 -25.00 -22.64 -2.77
C GLU A 229 -23.65 -22.68 -3.50
N GLY A 230 -23.63 -22.47 -4.81
CA GLY A 230 -22.39 -22.43 -5.61
C GLY A 230 -21.41 -21.34 -5.15
N ILE A 231 -21.94 -20.15 -4.85
CA ILE A 231 -21.14 -19.01 -4.35
C ILE A 231 -20.52 -19.32 -2.99
N TYR A 232 -21.30 -19.84 -2.04
CA TYR A 232 -20.82 -20.11 -0.68
C TYR A 232 -19.92 -21.35 -0.62
N ASP A 233 -20.13 -22.35 -1.47
CA ASP A 233 -19.20 -23.47 -1.62
C ASP A 233 -17.85 -23.01 -2.19
N THR A 234 -17.87 -22.12 -3.18
CA THR A 234 -16.65 -21.50 -3.72
C THR A 234 -15.95 -20.66 -2.64
N LEU A 235 -16.69 -19.87 -1.87
CA LEU A 235 -16.14 -19.07 -0.77
C LEU A 235 -15.52 -19.94 0.33
N LYS A 236 -16.18 -21.05 0.71
CA LYS A 236 -15.66 -22.03 1.66
C LYS A 236 -14.35 -22.63 1.16
N GLU A 237 -14.31 -23.01 -0.11
CA GLU A 237 -13.09 -23.52 -0.76
C GLU A 237 -11.96 -22.49 -0.71
N CYS A 238 -12.24 -21.22 -1.04
CA CYS A 238 -11.28 -20.12 -0.90
C CYS A 238 -10.77 -19.96 0.54
N ALA A 239 -11.66 -20.03 1.53
CA ALA A 239 -11.28 -19.90 2.94
C ALA A 239 -10.37 -21.05 3.41
N VAL A 240 -10.68 -22.30 3.02
CA VAL A 240 -9.89 -23.47 3.41
C VAL A 240 -8.50 -23.45 2.74
N ILE A 241 -8.43 -23.01 1.48
CA ILE A 241 -7.16 -22.84 0.76
C ILE A 241 -6.32 -21.71 1.37
N SER A 242 -6.93 -20.54 1.64
CA SER A 242 -6.24 -19.39 2.24
C SER A 242 -5.68 -19.70 3.62
N LYS A 243 -6.42 -20.49 4.42
CA LYS A 243 -5.95 -20.97 5.74
C LYS A 243 -4.59 -21.69 5.64
N SER A 244 -4.41 -22.45 4.56
CA SER A 244 -3.18 -23.20 4.26
C SER A 244 -2.12 -22.36 3.51
N ALA A 245 -2.28 -21.04 3.45
CA ALA A 245 -1.36 -20.09 2.81
C ALA A 245 -1.23 -20.19 1.28
N GLY A 246 -2.26 -20.70 0.61
CA GLY A 246 -2.37 -20.66 -0.86
C GLY A 246 -2.87 -19.30 -1.36
N GLY A 247 -2.21 -18.74 -2.38
CA GLY A 247 -2.75 -17.61 -3.14
C GLY A 247 -3.86 -18.09 -4.10
N ILE A 248 -4.87 -17.27 -4.37
CA ILE A 248 -6.08 -17.71 -5.09
C ILE A 248 -6.34 -16.83 -6.32
N GLY A 249 -6.57 -17.45 -7.47
CA GLY A 249 -7.27 -16.84 -8.61
C GLY A 249 -8.71 -17.37 -8.68
N VAL A 250 -9.70 -16.49 -8.81
CA VAL A 250 -11.11 -16.88 -8.90
C VAL A 250 -11.78 -16.28 -10.12
N SER A 251 -12.33 -17.11 -11.01
CA SER A 251 -13.14 -16.63 -12.15
C SER A 251 -14.60 -16.48 -11.75
N VAL A 252 -15.20 -15.32 -12.00
CA VAL A 252 -16.60 -15.02 -11.61
C VAL A 252 -17.52 -14.68 -12.80
N HIS A 253 -17.09 -15.01 -14.01
CA HIS A 253 -17.76 -14.67 -15.28
C HIS A 253 -19.21 -15.17 -15.39
N ASN A 254 -19.53 -16.26 -14.70
CA ASN A 254 -20.83 -16.92 -14.75
C ASN A 254 -21.85 -16.37 -13.75
N ILE A 255 -21.48 -15.46 -12.85
CA ILE A 255 -22.42 -14.87 -11.88
C ILE A 255 -23.28 -13.82 -12.56
N ARG A 256 -24.61 -13.88 -12.36
CA ARG A 256 -25.54 -12.94 -12.98
C ARG A 256 -25.29 -11.49 -12.54
N ALA A 257 -25.39 -10.58 -13.50
CA ALA A 257 -25.20 -9.15 -13.29
C ALA A 257 -26.35 -8.48 -12.51
N THR A 258 -26.15 -7.24 -12.08
CA THR A 258 -27.16 -6.42 -11.40
C THR A 258 -28.45 -6.29 -12.22
N GLY A 259 -29.61 -6.31 -11.55
CA GLY A 259 -30.93 -6.19 -12.20
C GLY A 259 -31.38 -7.45 -12.96
N SER A 260 -30.65 -8.57 -12.84
CA SER A 260 -31.03 -9.84 -13.48
C SER A 260 -32.06 -10.59 -12.66
N TYR A 261 -33.05 -11.19 -13.33
CA TYR A 261 -34.16 -11.87 -12.67
C TYR A 261 -33.71 -13.09 -11.85
N ILE A 262 -34.25 -13.25 -10.64
CA ILE A 262 -34.04 -14.43 -9.79
C ILE A 262 -35.29 -15.29 -9.81
N ARG A 263 -35.22 -16.40 -10.56
CA ARG A 263 -36.26 -17.44 -10.55
C ARG A 263 -36.36 -18.04 -9.14
N GLY A 264 -37.55 -18.04 -8.55
CA GLY A 264 -37.83 -18.58 -7.21
C GLY A 264 -38.20 -17.50 -6.18
N THR A 265 -37.41 -16.44 -6.05
CA THR A 265 -37.68 -15.34 -5.10
C THR A 265 -38.46 -14.18 -5.72
N ASN A 266 -38.62 -14.17 -7.05
CA ASN A 266 -39.27 -13.11 -7.81
C ASN A 266 -38.64 -11.71 -7.57
N GLY A 267 -37.33 -11.67 -7.31
CA GLY A 267 -36.54 -10.46 -7.12
C GLY A 267 -35.51 -10.26 -8.23
N GLU A 268 -34.73 -9.18 -8.10
CA GLU A 268 -33.61 -8.86 -8.98
C GLU A 268 -32.27 -9.07 -8.25
N SER A 269 -31.24 -9.48 -9.00
CA SER A 269 -29.88 -9.64 -8.49
C SER A 269 -29.24 -8.30 -8.16
N ASN A 270 -28.45 -8.26 -7.09
CA ASN A 270 -27.60 -7.12 -6.74
C ASN A 270 -26.23 -7.14 -7.45
N GLY A 271 -26.01 -8.10 -8.34
CA GLY A 271 -24.79 -8.24 -9.13
C GLY A 271 -23.58 -8.74 -8.33
N ILE A 272 -22.39 -8.61 -8.93
CA ILE A 272 -21.16 -9.17 -8.38
C ILE A 272 -20.58 -8.36 -7.22
N VAL A 273 -20.89 -7.06 -7.11
CA VAL A 273 -20.26 -6.16 -6.12
C VAL A 273 -20.51 -6.61 -4.67
N PRO A 274 -21.75 -6.89 -4.22
CA PRO A 274 -21.99 -7.36 -2.86
C PRO A 274 -21.37 -8.73 -2.60
N MET A 275 -21.39 -9.62 -3.58
CA MET A 275 -20.73 -10.93 -3.49
C MET A 275 -19.23 -10.76 -3.24
N LEU A 276 -18.56 -9.93 -4.03
CA LEU A 276 -17.12 -9.70 -3.90
C LEU A 276 -16.74 -9.04 -2.57
N ARG A 277 -17.64 -8.29 -1.94
CA ARG A 277 -17.40 -7.80 -0.56
C ARG A 277 -17.33 -8.94 0.46
N VAL A 278 -18.14 -9.98 0.31
CA VAL A 278 -18.05 -11.18 1.18
C VAL A 278 -16.71 -11.90 0.97
N PHE A 279 -16.25 -12.00 -0.28
CA PHE A 279 -14.91 -12.54 -0.57
C PHE A 279 -13.80 -11.66 0.02
N ASN A 280 -13.93 -10.34 -0.06
CA ASN A 280 -13.00 -9.38 0.54
C ASN A 280 -12.87 -9.58 2.05
N ASP A 281 -14.00 -9.62 2.75
CA ASP A 281 -14.02 -9.77 4.21
C ASP A 281 -13.51 -11.14 4.64
N THR A 282 -13.74 -12.17 3.83
CA THR A 282 -13.17 -13.51 4.03
C THR A 282 -11.64 -13.50 3.85
N ALA A 283 -11.11 -12.83 2.83
CA ALA A 283 -9.66 -12.69 2.64
C ALA A 283 -8.98 -11.98 3.83
N ARG A 284 -9.67 -10.99 4.42
CA ARG A 284 -9.20 -10.29 5.64
C ARG A 284 -9.27 -11.16 6.88
N TYR A 285 -10.33 -11.96 7.02
CA TYR A 285 -10.55 -12.83 8.18
C TYR A 285 -9.55 -13.99 8.22
N VAL A 286 -9.33 -14.65 7.07
CA VAL A 286 -8.44 -15.80 6.95
C VAL A 286 -7.02 -15.34 6.62
N ASP A 287 -6.36 -14.73 7.62
CA ASP A 287 -4.94 -14.36 7.55
C ASP A 287 -4.07 -15.65 7.54
N GLN A 288 -3.22 -15.80 6.53
CA GLN A 288 -2.59 -17.07 6.19
C GLN A 288 -1.58 -17.51 7.27
N GLY A 289 -1.69 -18.77 7.71
CA GLY A 289 -0.67 -19.43 8.54
C GLY A 289 -0.42 -18.78 9.91
N GLY A 290 -1.43 -18.15 10.51
CA GLY A 290 -1.31 -17.53 11.85
C GLY A 290 -0.66 -16.14 11.85
N GLY A 291 -0.97 -15.32 10.84
CA GLY A 291 -0.42 -13.96 10.69
C GLY A 291 0.95 -13.92 10.00
N LYS A 292 1.34 -15.00 9.31
CA LYS A 292 2.60 -15.03 8.53
C LYS A 292 2.47 -14.22 7.24
N ARG A 293 1.29 -14.23 6.58
CA ARG A 293 0.98 -13.50 5.34
C ARG A 293 -0.51 -13.20 5.24
N LYS A 294 -0.90 -12.02 4.75
CA LYS A 294 -2.30 -11.68 4.47
C LYS A 294 -2.89 -12.58 3.39
N GLY A 295 -4.16 -12.98 3.56
CA GLY A 295 -4.93 -13.63 2.49
C GLY A 295 -5.04 -12.73 1.26
N ALA A 296 -4.87 -13.30 0.07
CA ALA A 296 -4.84 -12.55 -1.18
C ALA A 296 -5.53 -13.33 -2.31
N PHE A 297 -6.63 -12.76 -2.83
CA PHE A 297 -7.41 -13.35 -3.93
C PHE A 297 -7.37 -12.39 -5.14
N ALA A 298 -7.08 -12.91 -6.33
CA ALA A 298 -7.29 -12.23 -7.60
C ALA A 298 -8.59 -12.69 -8.23
N VAL A 299 -9.48 -11.75 -8.50
CA VAL A 299 -10.79 -11.99 -9.13
C VAL A 299 -10.67 -11.68 -10.61
N TYR A 300 -11.12 -12.60 -11.46
CA TYR A 300 -11.09 -12.48 -12.91
C TYR A 300 -12.49 -12.26 -13.47
N LEU A 301 -12.62 -11.27 -14.35
CA LEU A 301 -13.85 -10.94 -15.06
C LEU A 301 -13.60 -10.68 -16.55
N GLU A 302 -14.45 -11.20 -17.44
CA GLU A 302 -14.42 -10.87 -18.87
C GLU A 302 -15.09 -9.51 -19.14
N PRO A 303 -14.58 -8.68 -20.07
CA PRO A 303 -15.02 -7.30 -20.26
C PRO A 303 -16.42 -7.15 -20.87
N TRP A 304 -17.07 -8.23 -21.32
CA TRP A 304 -18.47 -8.20 -21.75
C TRP A 304 -19.47 -8.29 -20.59
N HIS A 305 -19.02 -8.56 -19.36
CA HIS A 305 -19.93 -8.69 -18.23
C HIS A 305 -20.63 -7.36 -17.90
N ALA A 306 -21.94 -7.37 -17.64
CA ALA A 306 -22.70 -6.13 -17.44
C ALA A 306 -22.31 -5.29 -16.20
N ASP A 307 -21.71 -5.90 -15.18
CA ASP A 307 -21.15 -5.20 -14.00
C ASP A 307 -19.66 -4.78 -14.17
N ILE A 308 -19.11 -4.74 -15.40
CA ILE A 308 -17.68 -4.49 -15.63
C ILE A 308 -17.23 -3.09 -15.15
N PHE A 309 -18.06 -2.06 -15.30
CA PHE A 309 -17.71 -0.71 -14.88
C PHE A 309 -17.58 -0.63 -13.35
N GLU A 310 -18.51 -1.25 -12.62
CA GLU A 310 -18.46 -1.34 -11.17
C GLU A 310 -17.27 -2.19 -10.69
N PHE A 311 -16.90 -3.24 -11.44
CA PHE A 311 -15.72 -4.05 -11.14
C PHE A 311 -14.42 -3.23 -11.17
N LEU A 312 -14.26 -2.33 -12.16
CA LEU A 312 -13.09 -1.46 -12.31
C LEU A 312 -12.95 -0.43 -11.17
N GLU A 313 -14.03 -0.17 -10.44
CA GLU A 313 -14.09 0.79 -9.33
C GLU A 313 -13.70 0.19 -7.97
N LEU A 314 -13.72 -1.14 -7.83
CA LEU A 314 -13.70 -1.81 -6.51
C LEU A 314 -12.44 -1.54 -5.68
N ARG A 315 -11.30 -1.31 -6.33
CA ARG A 315 -10.01 -1.04 -5.67
C ARG A 315 -9.69 0.45 -5.49
N LYS A 316 -10.48 1.36 -6.08
CA LYS A 316 -10.22 2.79 -5.99
C LYS A 316 -10.29 3.28 -4.54
N ASN A 317 -9.41 4.23 -4.19
CA ASN A 317 -9.33 4.74 -2.82
C ASN A 317 -10.52 5.66 -2.48
N HIS A 318 -11.01 6.41 -3.46
CA HIS A 318 -12.18 7.29 -3.33
C HIS A 318 -13.48 6.56 -3.69
N GLY A 319 -14.63 7.18 -3.40
CA GLY A 319 -15.98 6.64 -3.67
C GLY A 319 -16.67 5.99 -2.46
N LYS A 320 -17.82 5.37 -2.68
CA LYS A 320 -18.66 4.80 -1.61
C LYS A 320 -18.08 3.48 -1.11
N GLU A 321 -17.87 3.35 0.20
CA GLU A 321 -17.29 2.15 0.81
C GLU A 321 -18.10 0.88 0.54
N GLU A 322 -19.42 0.99 0.40
CA GLU A 322 -20.29 -0.14 0.11
C GLU A 322 -20.06 -0.76 -1.29
N HIS A 323 -19.31 -0.06 -2.16
CA HIS A 323 -18.93 -0.46 -3.51
C HIS A 323 -17.42 -0.65 -3.62
N ARG A 324 -16.74 -1.04 -2.53
CA ARG A 324 -15.29 -1.22 -2.48
C ARG A 324 -14.92 -2.57 -1.87
N ALA A 325 -13.84 -3.15 -2.38
CA ALA A 325 -13.28 -4.43 -1.95
C ALA A 325 -11.76 -4.41 -2.18
N ARG A 326 -11.06 -3.55 -1.42
CA ARG A 326 -9.65 -3.19 -1.69
C ARG A 326 -8.63 -4.26 -1.32
N ASP A 327 -9.02 -5.25 -0.52
CA ASP A 327 -8.14 -6.37 -0.15
C ASP A 327 -8.12 -7.46 -1.24
N LEU A 328 -9.02 -7.38 -2.22
CA LEU A 328 -8.99 -8.19 -3.42
C LEU A 328 -8.13 -7.55 -4.52
N PHE A 329 -7.59 -8.39 -5.39
CA PHE A 329 -6.94 -8.03 -6.64
C PHE A 329 -7.87 -8.32 -7.80
N TYR A 330 -7.69 -7.61 -8.91
CA TYR A 330 -8.59 -7.68 -10.06
C TYR A 330 -7.80 -7.92 -11.34
N GLY A 331 -8.27 -8.85 -12.16
CA GLY A 331 -7.72 -9.15 -13.48
C GLY A 331 -8.81 -9.20 -14.53
N LEU A 332 -8.51 -8.70 -15.72
CA LEU A 332 -9.37 -8.83 -16.89
C LEU A 332 -8.97 -10.05 -17.70
N TRP A 333 -9.97 -10.82 -18.10
CA TRP A 333 -9.83 -11.96 -19.00
C TRP A 333 -10.39 -11.59 -20.38
N ILE A 334 -9.52 -11.06 -21.23
CA ILE A 334 -9.90 -10.25 -22.39
C ILE A 334 -9.94 -11.10 -23.66
N PRO A 335 -11.09 -11.22 -24.35
CA PRO A 335 -11.16 -11.81 -25.69
C PRO A 335 -10.53 -10.88 -26.74
N ASP A 336 -9.94 -11.45 -27.79
CA ASP A 336 -9.33 -10.76 -28.93
C ASP A 336 -10.36 -9.79 -29.56
N LEU A 337 -11.63 -10.20 -29.68
CA LEU A 337 -12.72 -9.37 -30.20
C LEU A 337 -12.88 -8.02 -29.47
N PHE A 338 -12.67 -7.97 -28.14
CA PHE A 338 -12.76 -6.69 -27.43
C PHE A 338 -11.65 -5.74 -27.88
N MET A 339 -10.42 -6.24 -28.02
CA MET A 339 -9.28 -5.45 -28.48
C MET A 339 -9.48 -4.96 -29.92
N GLU A 340 -10.02 -5.81 -30.79
CA GLU A 340 -10.39 -5.46 -32.16
C GLU A 340 -11.44 -4.34 -32.20
N ARG A 341 -12.51 -4.45 -31.39
CA ARG A 341 -13.56 -3.42 -31.30
C ARG A 341 -13.01 -2.10 -30.74
N VAL A 342 -12.07 -2.13 -29.80
CA VAL A 342 -11.40 -0.90 -29.33
C VAL A 342 -10.58 -0.28 -30.47
N GLN A 343 -9.82 -1.08 -31.21
CA GLN A 343 -8.99 -0.60 -32.32
C GLN A 343 -9.82 -0.02 -33.47
N SER A 344 -10.96 -0.63 -33.78
CA SER A 344 -11.84 -0.24 -34.89
C SER A 344 -12.88 0.83 -34.52
N ASP A 345 -12.83 1.37 -33.29
CA ASP A 345 -13.87 2.25 -32.73
C ASP A 345 -15.30 1.66 -32.84
N GLY A 346 -15.41 0.37 -32.56
CA GLY A 346 -16.65 -0.38 -32.60
C GLY A 346 -17.47 -0.30 -31.30
N GLN A 347 -18.74 -0.68 -31.40
CA GLN A 347 -19.59 -0.89 -30.23
C GLN A 347 -19.18 -2.15 -29.46
N TRP A 348 -19.47 -2.16 -28.16
CA TRP A 348 -19.28 -3.28 -27.27
C TRP A 348 -20.56 -3.54 -26.46
N SER A 349 -21.10 -4.73 -26.60
CA SER A 349 -22.31 -5.19 -25.92
C SER A 349 -21.99 -5.84 -24.57
N LEU A 350 -22.69 -5.41 -23.54
CA LEU A 350 -22.58 -5.95 -22.20
C LEU A 350 -23.75 -6.89 -21.89
N PHE A 351 -23.42 -8.07 -21.39
CA PHE A 351 -24.37 -9.15 -21.17
C PHE A 351 -24.41 -9.59 -19.70
N CYS A 352 -25.57 -10.11 -19.31
CA CYS A 352 -25.67 -10.95 -18.12
C CYS A 352 -25.45 -12.42 -18.52
N PRO A 353 -24.57 -13.19 -17.85
CA PRO A 353 -24.30 -14.57 -18.21
C PRO A 353 -25.53 -15.49 -18.09
N ASN A 354 -26.53 -15.16 -17.27
CA ASN A 354 -27.78 -15.90 -17.20
C ASN A 354 -28.69 -15.70 -18.44
N GLU A 355 -28.53 -14.59 -19.17
CA GLU A 355 -29.30 -14.28 -20.39
C GLU A 355 -28.51 -14.64 -21.67
N ALA A 356 -27.18 -14.59 -21.59
CA ALA A 356 -26.22 -14.94 -22.64
C ALA A 356 -25.22 -16.02 -22.14
N PRO A 357 -25.69 -17.26 -21.88
CA PRO A 357 -24.85 -18.33 -21.33
C PRO A 357 -23.81 -18.83 -22.33
N GLY A 358 -22.74 -19.45 -21.83
CA GLY A 358 -21.72 -20.12 -22.65
C GLY A 358 -20.60 -19.21 -23.19
N LEU A 359 -20.70 -17.88 -23.07
CA LEU A 359 -19.63 -16.96 -23.47
C LEU A 359 -18.31 -17.22 -22.71
N ALA A 360 -18.38 -17.59 -21.43
CA ALA A 360 -17.21 -17.95 -20.62
C ALA A 360 -16.65 -19.35 -20.93
N ASP A 361 -17.37 -20.17 -21.71
CA ASP A 361 -17.06 -21.57 -22.00
C ASP A 361 -16.53 -21.77 -23.43
N CYS A 362 -16.38 -20.70 -24.21
CA CYS A 362 -15.80 -20.70 -25.55
C CYS A 362 -14.77 -19.57 -25.71
N TRP A 363 -13.93 -19.64 -26.73
CA TRP A 363 -12.85 -18.69 -27.03
C TRP A 363 -12.62 -18.60 -28.54
N GLY A 364 -11.90 -17.57 -28.99
CA GLY A 364 -11.61 -17.31 -30.41
C GLY A 364 -12.87 -17.22 -31.27
N ALA A 365 -12.84 -17.85 -32.46
CA ALA A 365 -13.93 -17.78 -33.43
C ALA A 365 -15.28 -18.29 -32.89
N ASP A 366 -15.28 -19.27 -31.98
CA ASP A 366 -16.51 -19.76 -31.36
C ASP A 366 -17.13 -18.72 -30.41
N PHE A 367 -16.29 -18.00 -29.66
CA PHE A 367 -16.72 -16.89 -28.83
C PHE A 367 -17.28 -15.74 -29.69
N GLU A 368 -16.57 -15.34 -30.74
CA GLU A 368 -17.00 -14.27 -31.65
C GLU A 368 -18.37 -14.57 -32.27
N ARG A 369 -18.55 -15.79 -32.77
CA ARG A 369 -19.81 -16.24 -33.35
C ARG A 369 -20.96 -16.18 -32.34
N LEU A 370 -20.75 -16.71 -31.13
CA LEU A 370 -21.78 -16.73 -30.08
C LEU A 370 -22.09 -15.32 -29.57
N TYR A 371 -21.06 -14.49 -29.38
CA TYR A 371 -21.20 -13.11 -28.98
C TYR A 371 -22.01 -12.29 -29.98
N SER A 372 -21.65 -12.34 -31.28
CA SER A 372 -22.39 -11.66 -32.34
C SER A 372 -23.81 -12.19 -32.54
N GLN A 373 -24.05 -13.49 -32.31
CA GLN A 373 -25.40 -14.03 -32.27
C GLN A 373 -26.24 -13.33 -31.18
N TYR A 374 -25.72 -13.18 -29.97
CA TYR A 374 -26.43 -12.50 -28.88
C TYR A 374 -26.60 -10.99 -29.09
N GLU A 375 -25.66 -10.34 -29.78
CA GLU A 375 -25.85 -8.95 -30.24
C GLU A 375 -27.07 -8.87 -31.19
N ASN A 376 -27.15 -9.76 -32.19
CA ASN A 376 -28.24 -9.80 -33.17
C ASN A 376 -29.60 -10.18 -32.57
N GLU A 377 -29.61 -11.02 -31.54
CA GLU A 377 -30.81 -11.38 -30.78
C GLU A 377 -31.29 -10.27 -29.82
N GLY A 378 -30.53 -9.17 -29.68
CA GLY A 378 -30.89 -8.06 -28.80
C GLY A 378 -30.81 -8.39 -27.31
N LYS A 379 -29.96 -9.36 -26.93
CA LYS A 379 -29.78 -9.80 -25.53
C LYS A 379 -28.88 -8.89 -24.69
N ALA A 380 -28.28 -7.88 -25.29
CA ALA A 380 -27.39 -6.96 -24.59
C ALA A 380 -28.17 -6.14 -23.55
N LYS A 381 -27.69 -6.12 -22.30
CA LYS A 381 -28.24 -5.25 -21.25
C LYS A 381 -27.91 -3.79 -21.50
N LYS A 382 -26.73 -3.54 -22.06
CA LYS A 382 -26.22 -2.22 -22.35
C LYS A 382 -25.23 -2.33 -23.51
N VAL A 383 -25.25 -1.37 -24.42
CA VAL A 383 -24.25 -1.23 -25.47
C VAL A 383 -23.47 0.06 -25.19
N VAL A 384 -22.15 -0.02 -25.25
CA VAL A 384 -21.22 1.10 -25.02
C VAL A 384 -20.21 1.16 -26.15
N GLN A 385 -19.53 2.29 -26.31
CA GLN A 385 -18.36 2.32 -27.17
C GLN A 385 -17.23 1.49 -26.54
N ALA A 386 -16.55 0.65 -27.33
CA ALA A 386 -15.47 -0.18 -26.81
C ALA A 386 -14.36 0.69 -26.19
N GLN A 387 -14.03 1.82 -26.84
CA GLN A 387 -13.05 2.79 -26.36
C GLN A 387 -13.46 3.48 -25.05
N GLN A 388 -14.75 3.60 -24.76
CA GLN A 388 -15.23 4.13 -23.47
C GLN A 388 -14.88 3.16 -22.33
N LEU A 389 -15.12 1.86 -22.52
CA LEU A 389 -14.72 0.86 -21.52
C LEU A 389 -13.19 0.80 -21.41
N TRP A 390 -12.47 0.90 -22.52
CA TRP A 390 -11.01 0.97 -22.54
C TRP A 390 -10.48 2.14 -21.70
N TYR A 391 -11.05 3.32 -21.84
CA TYR A 391 -10.70 4.51 -21.05
C TYR A 391 -10.84 4.26 -19.54
N GLU A 392 -11.90 3.59 -19.10
CA GLU A 392 -12.11 3.26 -17.68
C GLU A 392 -11.10 2.21 -17.18
N ILE A 393 -10.73 1.25 -18.01
CA ILE A 393 -9.68 0.26 -17.70
C ILE A 393 -8.35 0.98 -17.42
N LEU A 394 -7.94 1.88 -18.33
CA LEU A 394 -6.71 2.66 -18.18
C LEU A 394 -6.75 3.57 -16.95
N THR A 395 -7.90 4.22 -16.70
CA THR A 395 -8.10 5.07 -15.52
C THR A 395 -7.89 4.28 -14.23
N SER A 396 -8.49 3.10 -14.14
CA SER A 396 -8.31 2.22 -12.97
C SER A 396 -6.84 1.78 -12.80
N GLN A 397 -6.15 1.47 -13.89
CA GLN A 397 -4.73 1.10 -13.87
C GLN A 397 -3.83 2.23 -13.39
N VAL A 398 -4.05 3.45 -13.87
CA VAL A 398 -3.28 4.63 -13.45
C VAL A 398 -3.50 4.93 -11.96
N GLU A 399 -4.73 4.79 -11.46
CA GLU A 399 -5.07 5.07 -10.06
C GLU A 399 -4.63 3.97 -9.09
N THR A 400 -4.68 2.70 -9.50
CA THR A 400 -4.58 1.56 -8.58
C THR A 400 -3.47 0.56 -8.92
N GLY A 401 -2.86 0.66 -10.10
CA GLY A 401 -1.90 -0.31 -10.66
C GLY A 401 -2.55 -1.56 -11.25
N THR A 402 -3.89 -1.66 -11.23
CA THR A 402 -4.72 -2.81 -11.63
C THR A 402 -6.00 -2.30 -12.34
N PRO A 403 -6.77 -3.09 -13.10
CA PRO A 403 -6.72 -4.54 -13.20
C PRO A 403 -5.53 -5.07 -14.01
N TYR A 404 -5.19 -6.33 -13.76
CA TYR A 404 -4.27 -7.11 -14.58
C TYR A 404 -4.84 -7.30 -15.99
N MET A 405 -3.97 -7.49 -16.98
CA MET A 405 -4.36 -7.68 -18.40
C MET A 405 -3.94 -9.06 -18.87
N LEU A 406 -4.92 -9.93 -19.11
CA LEU A 406 -4.69 -11.27 -19.64
C LEU A 406 -5.56 -11.50 -20.88
N PHE A 407 -4.98 -12.08 -21.92
CA PHE A 407 -5.62 -12.29 -23.21
C PHE A 407 -6.14 -13.72 -23.31
N LYS A 408 -7.45 -13.88 -23.08
CA LYS A 408 -8.18 -15.16 -23.02
C LYS A 408 -7.84 -16.07 -24.18
N ASP A 409 -7.87 -15.53 -25.38
CA ASP A 409 -7.70 -16.32 -26.60
C ASP A 409 -6.23 -16.73 -26.78
N SER A 410 -5.27 -15.85 -26.49
CA SER A 410 -3.85 -16.21 -26.46
C SER A 410 -3.53 -17.28 -25.41
N CYS A 411 -4.19 -17.23 -24.24
CA CYS A 411 -4.07 -18.24 -23.19
C CYS A 411 -4.60 -19.61 -23.65
N ASN A 412 -5.82 -19.65 -24.19
CA ASN A 412 -6.47 -20.90 -24.61
C ASN A 412 -5.84 -21.51 -25.86
N ARG A 413 -5.57 -20.70 -26.89
CA ARG A 413 -4.97 -21.13 -28.17
C ARG A 413 -3.59 -21.77 -28.00
N LYS A 414 -2.87 -21.38 -26.96
CA LYS A 414 -1.46 -21.74 -26.73
C LYS A 414 -1.25 -22.45 -25.40
N SER A 415 -2.25 -23.19 -24.96
CA SER A 415 -2.16 -24.06 -23.78
C SER A 415 -2.14 -25.51 -24.21
N ASN A 416 -1.24 -26.29 -23.61
CA ASN A 416 -1.25 -27.74 -23.77
C ASN A 416 -2.47 -28.41 -23.10
N GLN A 417 -3.21 -27.68 -22.26
CA GLN A 417 -4.44 -28.15 -21.64
C GLN A 417 -5.71 -27.82 -22.45
N GLN A 418 -5.60 -27.33 -23.69
CA GLN A 418 -6.76 -26.95 -24.50
C GLN A 418 -7.75 -28.10 -24.77
N ASN A 419 -7.34 -29.35 -24.61
CA ASN A 419 -8.21 -30.53 -24.75
C ASN A 419 -9.16 -30.74 -23.57
N LEU A 420 -8.96 -30.04 -22.44
CA LEU A 420 -9.80 -30.17 -21.24
C LEU A 420 -11.07 -29.31 -21.30
N GLY A 421 -11.01 -28.22 -22.06
CA GLY A 421 -12.05 -27.19 -22.15
C GLY A 421 -11.46 -25.78 -22.07
N THR A 422 -12.34 -24.79 -22.01
CA THR A 422 -11.93 -23.38 -21.96
C THR A 422 -11.36 -23.02 -20.58
N ILE A 423 -10.13 -22.52 -20.58
CA ILE A 423 -9.47 -21.92 -19.42
C ILE A 423 -10.08 -20.56 -19.14
N LYS A 424 -10.52 -20.34 -17.90
CA LYS A 424 -11.34 -19.20 -17.51
C LYS A 424 -10.59 -18.10 -16.76
N SER A 425 -9.39 -18.37 -16.25
CA SER A 425 -8.64 -17.37 -15.47
C SER A 425 -7.16 -17.74 -15.35
N SER A 426 -6.43 -16.89 -14.64
CA SER A 426 -5.08 -17.19 -14.15
C SER A 426 -5.07 -17.21 -12.61
N ASN A 427 -3.93 -17.48 -12.00
CA ASN A 427 -3.71 -17.37 -10.55
C ASN A 427 -3.57 -15.93 -10.02
N LEU A 428 -3.23 -15.77 -8.74
CA LEU A 428 -2.96 -14.49 -8.07
C LEU A 428 -1.89 -13.61 -8.78
N CYS A 429 -0.87 -14.24 -9.38
CA CYS A 429 0.31 -13.57 -9.90
C CYS A 429 0.39 -13.55 -11.45
N THR A 430 -0.66 -14.01 -12.13
CA THR A 430 -0.82 -13.94 -13.61
C THR A 430 0.12 -14.81 -14.45
N GLU A 431 0.86 -15.75 -13.87
CA GLU A 431 1.78 -16.66 -14.58
C GLU A 431 1.20 -18.05 -14.86
N ILE A 432 0.14 -18.46 -14.16
CA ILE A 432 -0.42 -19.82 -14.26
C ILE A 432 -1.69 -19.85 -15.09
N ILE A 433 -1.68 -20.65 -16.14
CA ILE A 433 -2.78 -20.78 -17.11
C ILE A 433 -3.21 -22.25 -17.15
N GLU A 434 -4.04 -22.62 -16.16
CA GLU A 434 -4.50 -24.00 -15.95
C GLU A 434 -6.03 -24.07 -15.99
N TYR A 435 -6.54 -25.20 -16.49
CA TYR A 435 -7.97 -25.48 -16.57
C TYR A 435 -8.61 -25.60 -15.17
N THR A 436 -9.86 -25.13 -15.07
CA THR A 436 -10.67 -25.19 -13.84
C THR A 436 -12.10 -25.54 -14.18
N SER A 437 -12.75 -26.32 -13.34
CA SER A 437 -14.17 -26.68 -13.44
C SER A 437 -14.80 -26.72 -12.03
N PRO A 438 -16.14 -26.82 -11.91
CA PRO A 438 -16.77 -26.94 -10.58
C PRO A 438 -16.26 -28.12 -9.74
N THR A 439 -15.65 -29.12 -10.38
CA THR A 439 -15.07 -30.31 -9.75
C THR A 439 -13.54 -30.29 -9.72
N GLU A 440 -12.88 -29.30 -10.30
CA GLU A 440 -11.43 -29.25 -10.46
C GLU A 440 -10.88 -27.85 -10.15
N THR A 441 -10.08 -27.79 -9.10
CA THR A 441 -9.36 -26.58 -8.70
C THR A 441 -7.90 -26.76 -9.10
N ALA A 442 -7.41 -25.95 -10.03
CA ALA A 442 -6.04 -26.07 -10.51
C ALA A 442 -5.03 -25.70 -9.40
N VAL A 443 -3.84 -26.32 -9.46
CA VAL A 443 -2.85 -26.27 -8.38
C VAL A 443 -1.45 -26.08 -8.94
N CYS A 444 -0.78 -25.03 -8.48
CA CYS A 444 0.53 -24.67 -8.98
C CYS A 444 1.68 -25.12 -8.05
N ASN A 445 2.62 -25.89 -8.60
CA ASN A 445 3.81 -26.40 -7.94
C ASN A 445 5.06 -25.70 -8.50
N LEU A 446 5.74 -24.90 -7.69
CA LEU A 446 6.67 -23.86 -8.15
C LEU A 446 8.11 -24.03 -7.65
N ALA A 447 9.07 -23.82 -8.54
CA ALA A 447 10.49 -23.64 -8.22
C ALA A 447 11.15 -22.65 -9.16
N SER A 448 12.21 -21.98 -8.72
CA SER A 448 12.93 -20.97 -9.52
C SER A 448 14.42 -21.29 -9.61
N ILE A 449 14.95 -21.21 -10.83
CA ILE A 449 16.38 -21.41 -11.14
C ILE A 449 17.14 -20.08 -10.99
N ALA A 450 18.29 -20.11 -10.31
CA ALA A 450 19.11 -18.92 -10.06
C ALA A 450 20.12 -18.69 -11.19
N LEU A 451 19.70 -17.93 -12.21
CA LEU A 451 20.47 -17.69 -13.45
C LEU A 451 21.92 -17.20 -13.23
N PRO A 452 22.24 -16.38 -12.22
CA PRO A 452 23.62 -15.93 -12.00
C PRO A 452 24.63 -17.04 -11.72
N ARG A 453 24.17 -18.21 -11.26
CA ARG A 453 25.04 -19.36 -10.95
C ARG A 453 25.62 -20.04 -12.19
N PHE A 454 24.99 -19.82 -13.34
CA PHE A 454 25.39 -20.40 -14.62
C PHE A 454 26.39 -19.52 -15.37
N VAL A 455 26.71 -18.33 -14.85
CA VAL A 455 27.82 -17.53 -15.39
C VAL A 455 29.14 -18.09 -14.87
N ARG A 456 30.03 -18.47 -15.79
CA ARG A 456 31.32 -19.08 -15.53
C ARG A 456 32.45 -18.27 -16.13
N GLU A 457 33.66 -18.43 -15.58
CA GLU A 457 34.88 -17.88 -16.18
C GLU A 457 35.48 -18.87 -17.18
N LYS A 458 36.07 -18.38 -18.25
CA LYS A 458 36.81 -19.20 -19.21
C LYS A 458 38.12 -19.66 -18.57
N ASP A 459 38.59 -20.84 -18.95
CA ASP A 459 39.90 -21.39 -18.57
C ASP A 459 40.12 -21.61 -17.05
N VAL A 460 39.05 -21.59 -16.24
CA VAL A 460 39.08 -21.95 -14.82
C VAL A 460 38.52 -23.37 -14.65
N PRO A 461 39.24 -24.31 -14.01
CA PRO A 461 38.72 -25.66 -13.75
C PRO A 461 37.40 -25.63 -12.98
N LEU A 462 36.48 -26.55 -13.30
CA LEU A 462 35.11 -26.57 -12.77
C LEU A 462 35.06 -26.50 -11.23
N ASP A 463 35.98 -27.21 -10.57
CA ASP A 463 36.10 -27.31 -9.11
C ASP A 463 36.76 -26.08 -8.46
N SER A 464 37.38 -25.22 -9.26
CA SER A 464 38.11 -24.03 -8.82
C SER A 464 37.38 -22.72 -9.12
N HIS A 465 36.18 -22.78 -9.71
CA HIS A 465 35.39 -21.58 -9.94
C HIS A 465 35.07 -20.85 -8.64
N PRO A 466 35.19 -19.51 -8.63
CA PRO A 466 34.82 -18.72 -7.46
C PRO A 466 33.36 -19.00 -7.10
N SER A 467 33.12 -19.21 -5.80
CA SER A 467 31.78 -19.47 -5.27
C SER A 467 30.84 -18.27 -5.48
N LYS A 468 31.35 -17.10 -5.84
CA LYS A 468 30.56 -15.90 -6.17
C LYS A 468 31.32 -15.03 -7.17
N ILE A 469 30.69 -14.75 -8.31
CA ILE A 469 31.13 -13.72 -9.25
C ILE A 469 30.29 -12.46 -8.97
N VAL A 470 30.92 -11.29 -8.98
CA VAL A 470 30.28 -9.99 -8.74
C VAL A 470 30.84 -8.97 -9.74
N GLY A 471 30.05 -7.94 -10.03
CA GLY A 471 30.46 -6.88 -10.96
C GLY A 471 30.45 -7.29 -12.44
N SER A 472 30.51 -6.30 -13.30
CA SER A 472 30.60 -6.47 -14.76
C SER A 472 32.05 -6.45 -15.27
N LEU A 473 32.99 -5.96 -14.46
CA LEU A 473 34.42 -5.98 -14.78
C LEU A 473 34.89 -7.44 -14.95
N GLY A 474 35.60 -7.72 -16.04
CA GLY A 474 36.03 -9.08 -16.41
C GLY A 474 35.02 -9.92 -17.21
N SER A 475 33.87 -9.35 -17.57
CA SER A 475 32.81 -10.01 -18.38
C SER A 475 33.29 -10.70 -19.66
N LYS A 476 34.31 -10.17 -20.34
CA LYS A 476 34.89 -10.75 -21.56
C LYS A 476 35.43 -12.18 -21.37
N ASN A 477 35.87 -12.50 -20.16
CA ASN A 477 36.37 -13.81 -19.76
C ASN A 477 35.25 -14.70 -19.21
N ARG A 478 33.97 -14.34 -19.39
CA ARG A 478 32.85 -15.11 -18.86
C ARG A 478 31.96 -15.67 -19.98
N TYR A 479 31.22 -16.72 -19.65
CA TYR A 479 30.21 -17.32 -20.53
C TYR A 479 29.05 -17.89 -19.70
N PHE A 480 27.93 -18.19 -20.36
CA PHE A 480 26.77 -18.82 -19.73
C PHE A 480 26.75 -20.33 -20.00
N ASP A 481 26.67 -21.12 -18.94
CA ASP A 481 26.74 -22.59 -18.95
C ASP A 481 25.35 -23.22 -19.13
N PHE A 482 24.98 -23.48 -20.38
CA PHE A 482 23.69 -24.08 -20.74
C PHE A 482 23.59 -25.56 -20.38
N ASP A 483 24.70 -26.31 -20.36
CA ASP A 483 24.69 -27.73 -19.99
C ASP A 483 24.39 -27.91 -18.51
N LYS A 484 24.96 -27.05 -17.65
CA LYS A 484 24.59 -27.06 -16.24
C LYS A 484 23.15 -26.61 -16.02
N LEU A 485 22.65 -25.65 -16.81
CA LEU A 485 21.24 -25.24 -16.77
C LEU A 485 20.31 -26.40 -17.13
N ALA A 486 20.66 -27.18 -18.15
CA ALA A 486 19.95 -28.39 -18.54
C ALA A 486 19.88 -29.43 -17.40
N GLU A 487 21.01 -29.72 -16.75
CA GLU A 487 21.09 -30.66 -15.62
C GLU A 487 20.21 -30.21 -14.43
N VAL A 488 20.31 -28.93 -14.06
CA VAL A 488 19.54 -28.37 -12.94
C VAL A 488 18.05 -28.39 -13.27
N THR A 489 17.67 -28.03 -14.49
CA THR A 489 16.28 -28.06 -14.94
C THR A 489 15.68 -29.46 -14.83
N ALA A 490 16.42 -30.49 -15.27
CA ALA A 490 15.99 -31.88 -15.15
C ALA A 490 15.69 -32.28 -13.70
N THR A 491 16.57 -31.92 -12.77
CA THR A 491 16.35 -32.21 -11.34
C THR A 491 15.15 -31.44 -10.78
N VAL A 492 14.98 -30.17 -11.16
CA VAL A 492 13.82 -29.38 -10.74
C VAL A 492 12.51 -30.00 -11.25
N THR A 493 12.45 -30.45 -12.50
CA THR A 493 11.28 -31.15 -13.07
C THR A 493 10.93 -32.40 -12.25
N VAL A 494 11.91 -33.23 -11.92
CA VAL A 494 11.70 -34.43 -11.08
C VAL A 494 11.18 -34.05 -9.70
N ASN A 495 11.76 -33.01 -9.08
CA ASN A 495 11.37 -32.56 -7.74
C ASN A 495 9.93 -32.07 -7.72
N LEU A 496 9.55 -31.23 -8.68
CA LEU A 496 8.18 -30.71 -8.79
C LEU A 496 7.17 -31.81 -9.10
N ASN A 497 7.53 -32.81 -9.92
CA ASN A 497 6.65 -33.97 -10.13
C ASN A 497 6.44 -34.78 -8.85
N LYS A 498 7.49 -35.01 -8.05
CA LYS A 498 7.37 -35.70 -6.75
C LYS A 498 6.53 -34.90 -5.75
N ILE A 499 6.62 -33.57 -5.78
CA ILE A 499 5.81 -32.68 -4.93
C ILE A 499 4.31 -32.93 -5.12
N ILE A 500 3.85 -33.22 -6.34
CA ILE A 500 2.43 -33.50 -6.63
C ILE A 500 1.92 -34.67 -5.78
N ASP A 501 2.71 -35.73 -5.62
CA ASP A 501 2.28 -36.93 -4.90
C ASP A 501 2.40 -36.78 -3.38
N VAL A 502 3.42 -36.06 -2.89
CA VAL A 502 3.63 -35.88 -1.44
C VAL A 502 2.82 -34.73 -0.83
N ASN A 503 2.23 -33.87 -1.67
CA ASN A 503 1.50 -32.70 -1.22
C ASN A 503 0.22 -33.07 -0.44
N HIS A 504 -0.01 -32.38 0.68
CA HIS A 504 -1.28 -32.40 1.37
C HIS A 504 -2.24 -31.38 0.76
N TYR A 505 -3.25 -31.87 0.03
CA TYR A 505 -4.25 -31.01 -0.59
C TYR A 505 -5.31 -30.57 0.43
N PRO A 506 -5.59 -29.25 0.53
CA PRO A 506 -6.63 -28.75 1.42
C PRO A 506 -8.04 -29.13 0.98
N MET A 507 -8.23 -29.46 -0.30
CA MET A 507 -9.51 -29.73 -0.95
C MET A 507 -9.37 -30.90 -1.94
N GLU A 508 -10.43 -31.71 -2.08
CA GLU A 508 -10.42 -32.89 -2.97
C GLU A 508 -10.43 -32.49 -4.45
N THR A 509 -11.12 -31.40 -4.80
CA THR A 509 -11.11 -30.77 -6.14
C THR A 509 -9.70 -30.41 -6.58
N ALA A 510 -8.88 -29.90 -5.64
CA ALA A 510 -7.48 -29.55 -5.86
C ALA A 510 -6.61 -30.79 -6.11
N LYS A 511 -6.80 -31.83 -5.29
CA LYS A 511 -6.12 -33.12 -5.48
C LYS A 511 -6.48 -33.75 -6.83
N THR A 512 -7.76 -33.76 -7.16
CA THR A 512 -8.29 -34.32 -8.41
C THR A 512 -7.63 -33.66 -9.62
N SER A 513 -7.65 -32.33 -9.71
CA SER A 513 -7.00 -31.61 -10.82
C SER A 513 -5.50 -31.93 -10.90
N ASN A 514 -4.76 -31.80 -9.79
CA ASN A 514 -3.32 -31.96 -9.83
C ASN A 514 -2.88 -33.41 -10.15
N MET A 515 -3.63 -34.42 -9.71
CA MET A 515 -3.33 -35.82 -10.04
C MET A 515 -3.65 -36.16 -11.51
N ARG A 516 -4.71 -35.57 -12.09
CA ARG A 516 -5.13 -35.84 -13.47
C ARG A 516 -4.25 -35.18 -14.53
N HIS A 517 -3.78 -33.95 -14.25
CA HIS A 517 -3.05 -33.13 -15.24
C HIS A 517 -1.58 -32.94 -14.89
N ARG A 518 -1.21 -33.11 -13.62
CA ARG A 518 0.15 -33.02 -13.08
C ARG A 518 0.95 -31.77 -13.53
N PRO A 519 0.38 -30.55 -13.54
CA PRO A 519 1.11 -29.36 -13.96
C PRO A 519 2.20 -28.96 -12.94
N ILE A 520 3.28 -28.40 -13.47
CA ILE A 520 4.36 -27.78 -12.70
C ILE A 520 4.70 -26.41 -13.30
N GLY A 521 5.38 -25.57 -12.52
CA GLY A 521 5.83 -24.25 -12.95
C GLY A 521 7.29 -23.99 -12.58
N ILE A 522 8.17 -24.13 -13.55
CA ILE A 522 9.58 -23.76 -13.45
C ILE A 522 9.72 -22.30 -13.86
N GLY A 523 10.24 -21.49 -12.94
CA GLY A 523 10.59 -20.10 -13.17
C GLY A 523 12.09 -19.85 -13.08
N VAL A 524 12.46 -18.57 -13.15
CA VAL A 524 13.84 -18.10 -13.02
C VAL A 524 13.93 -16.99 -11.99
N GLN A 525 15.14 -16.65 -11.57
CA GLN A 525 15.45 -15.45 -10.80
C GLN A 525 16.85 -14.95 -11.14
N GLY A 526 17.09 -13.66 -10.93
CA GLY A 526 18.38 -13.02 -11.18
C GLY A 526 18.75 -12.90 -12.66
N LEU A 527 17.78 -12.70 -13.56
CA LEU A 527 18.10 -12.46 -14.97
C LEU A 527 18.94 -11.19 -15.14
N ALA A 528 18.58 -10.10 -14.44
CA ALA A 528 19.35 -8.86 -14.46
C ALA A 528 20.77 -9.04 -13.90
N ASP A 529 20.93 -9.78 -12.79
CA ASP A 529 22.26 -10.12 -12.26
C ASP A 529 23.08 -10.89 -13.32
N ALA A 530 22.49 -11.86 -14.03
CA ALA A 530 23.19 -12.65 -15.05
C ALA A 530 23.68 -11.77 -16.23
N PHE A 531 22.84 -10.84 -16.71
CA PHE A 531 23.23 -9.88 -17.73
C PHE A 531 24.38 -8.98 -17.27
N ILE A 532 24.30 -8.44 -16.05
CA ILE A 532 25.35 -7.60 -15.48
C ILE A 532 26.68 -8.37 -15.37
N LEU A 533 26.64 -9.61 -14.89
CA LEU A 533 27.84 -10.45 -14.78
C LEU A 533 28.51 -10.73 -16.13
N LEU A 534 27.72 -10.77 -17.21
CA LEU A 534 28.19 -10.92 -18.59
C LEU A 534 28.47 -9.58 -19.28
N GLY A 535 28.36 -8.45 -18.56
CA GLY A 535 28.61 -7.11 -19.11
C GLY A 535 27.60 -6.68 -20.18
N MET A 536 26.39 -7.24 -20.15
CA MET A 536 25.33 -6.97 -21.13
C MET A 536 24.34 -5.95 -20.57
N PRO A 537 24.13 -4.80 -21.23
CA PRO A 537 22.97 -3.93 -20.96
C PRO A 537 21.67 -4.72 -21.13
N PHE A 538 20.66 -4.45 -20.29
CA PHE A 538 19.41 -5.22 -20.32
C PHE A 538 18.68 -5.11 -21.67
N ASP A 539 18.79 -3.96 -22.33
CA ASP A 539 18.17 -3.65 -23.63
C ASP A 539 19.10 -3.91 -24.83
N SER A 540 20.20 -4.65 -24.64
CA SER A 540 21.12 -5.04 -25.70
C SER A 540 20.61 -6.25 -26.52
N PRO A 541 20.94 -6.35 -27.82
CA PRO A 541 20.62 -7.53 -28.63
C PRO A 541 21.19 -8.84 -28.04
N GLU A 542 22.37 -8.78 -27.42
CA GLU A 542 23.00 -9.94 -26.78
C GLU A 542 22.20 -10.44 -25.57
N ALA A 543 21.69 -9.52 -24.74
CA ALA A 543 20.80 -9.87 -23.63
C ALA A 543 19.47 -10.45 -24.11
N GLN A 544 18.93 -9.92 -25.22
CA GLN A 544 17.71 -10.45 -25.85
C GLN A 544 17.91 -11.87 -26.39
N GLN A 545 19.05 -12.15 -27.02
CA GLN A 545 19.38 -13.50 -27.49
C GLN A 545 19.62 -14.47 -26.32
N LEU A 546 20.37 -14.06 -25.30
CA LEU A 546 20.60 -14.90 -24.11
C LEU A 546 19.27 -15.22 -23.39
N ASN A 547 18.34 -14.27 -23.33
CA ASN A 547 16.99 -14.52 -22.83
C ASN A 547 16.29 -15.65 -23.61
N LYS A 548 16.32 -15.64 -24.94
CA LYS A 548 15.76 -16.74 -25.76
C LYS A 548 16.41 -18.07 -25.40
N ASP A 549 17.73 -18.12 -25.44
CA ASP A 549 18.51 -19.34 -25.25
C ASP A 549 18.30 -19.98 -23.87
N ILE A 550 18.17 -19.15 -22.81
CA ILE A 550 17.89 -19.62 -21.45
C ILE A 550 16.53 -20.32 -21.39
N PHE A 551 15.48 -19.68 -21.90
CA PHE A 551 14.13 -20.23 -21.82
C PHE A 551 13.92 -21.41 -22.78
N GLU A 552 14.58 -21.39 -23.94
CA GLU A 552 14.65 -22.53 -24.85
C GLU A 552 15.25 -23.75 -24.16
N THR A 553 16.38 -23.57 -23.46
CA THR A 553 17.06 -24.64 -22.71
C THR A 553 16.19 -25.19 -21.58
N ILE A 554 15.55 -24.32 -20.79
CA ILE A 554 14.67 -24.73 -19.70
C ILE A 554 13.49 -25.55 -20.24
N TYR A 555 12.82 -25.07 -21.30
CA TYR A 555 11.66 -25.78 -21.84
C TYR A 555 12.03 -27.13 -22.46
N TYR A 556 13.10 -27.17 -23.25
CA TYR A 556 13.60 -28.40 -23.87
C TYR A 556 13.91 -29.48 -22.82
N HIS A 557 14.68 -29.13 -21.79
CA HIS A 557 15.09 -30.09 -20.78
C HIS A 557 13.97 -30.45 -19.80
N ALA A 558 13.03 -29.54 -19.53
CA ALA A 558 11.83 -29.87 -18.77
C ALA A 558 10.95 -30.89 -19.51
N LEU A 559 10.75 -30.73 -20.82
CA LEU A 559 10.02 -31.69 -21.65
C LEU A 559 10.73 -33.04 -21.70
N LYS A 560 12.04 -33.03 -21.93
CA LYS A 560 12.88 -34.24 -21.96
C LYS A 560 12.75 -35.02 -20.66
N SER A 561 12.96 -34.37 -19.51
CA SER A 561 12.83 -35.03 -18.21
C SER A 561 11.40 -35.46 -17.90
N SER A 562 10.39 -34.71 -18.31
CA SER A 562 8.99 -35.16 -18.18
C SER A 562 8.70 -36.41 -19.02
N SER A 563 9.32 -36.54 -20.20
CA SER A 563 9.24 -37.75 -21.04
C SER A 563 10.00 -38.95 -20.45
N GLU A 564 11.18 -38.71 -19.86
CA GLU A 564 11.94 -39.72 -19.12
C GLU A 564 11.16 -40.27 -17.92
N ILE A 565 10.42 -39.41 -17.20
CA ILE A 565 9.53 -39.83 -16.12
C ILE A 565 8.35 -40.62 -16.70
N ALA A 566 7.74 -40.16 -17.80
CA ALA A 566 6.62 -40.86 -18.44
C ALA A 566 7.00 -42.28 -18.91
N THR A 567 8.24 -42.48 -19.33
CA THR A 567 8.77 -43.81 -19.68
C THR A 567 8.70 -44.79 -18.51
N LYS A 568 8.89 -44.30 -17.28
CA LYS A 568 8.93 -45.12 -16.05
C LYS A 568 7.56 -45.23 -15.37
N GLU A 569 6.79 -44.15 -15.37
CA GLU A 569 5.56 -44.03 -14.58
C GLU A 569 4.27 -43.89 -15.42
N GLY A 570 4.40 -43.87 -16.75
CA GLY A 570 3.31 -43.55 -17.69
C GLY A 570 3.05 -42.04 -17.79
N THR A 571 2.28 -41.64 -18.80
CA THR A 571 1.86 -40.25 -18.99
C THR A 571 0.89 -39.79 -17.89
N TYR A 572 0.62 -38.48 -17.80
CA TYR A 572 -0.55 -38.02 -17.02
C TYR A 572 -1.86 -38.51 -17.67
N GLU A 573 -2.93 -38.58 -16.88
CA GLU A 573 -4.21 -39.20 -17.27
C GLU A 573 -4.82 -38.59 -18.54
N THR A 574 -4.72 -37.26 -18.66
CA THR A 574 -5.35 -36.48 -19.73
C THR A 574 -4.40 -36.11 -20.88
N TYR A 575 -3.30 -36.87 -21.04
CA TYR A 575 -2.32 -36.66 -22.10
C TYR A 575 -2.91 -36.85 -23.50
N GLN A 576 -3.73 -37.88 -23.69
CA GLN A 576 -4.30 -38.17 -25.01
C GLN A 576 -5.23 -37.04 -25.48
N GLY A 577 -4.97 -36.54 -26.69
CA GLY A 577 -5.72 -35.43 -27.29
C GLY A 577 -5.12 -34.04 -27.03
N SER A 578 -4.18 -33.92 -26.08
CA SER A 578 -3.40 -32.70 -25.87
C SER A 578 -2.54 -32.36 -27.10
N PRO A 579 -2.16 -31.09 -27.30
CA PRO A 579 -1.22 -30.69 -28.35
C PRO A 579 0.08 -31.49 -28.37
N VAL A 580 0.73 -31.69 -27.23
CA VAL A 580 1.99 -32.44 -27.16
C VAL A 580 1.81 -33.89 -27.63
N SER A 581 0.65 -34.51 -27.37
CA SER A 581 0.34 -35.87 -27.87
C SER A 581 0.19 -35.93 -29.39
N LYS A 582 -0.05 -34.79 -30.03
CA LYS A 582 -0.10 -34.61 -31.50
C LYS A 582 1.24 -34.11 -32.06
N GLY A 583 2.29 -34.07 -31.24
CA GLY A 583 3.59 -33.55 -31.61
C GLY A 583 3.66 -32.03 -31.73
N ILE A 584 2.71 -31.29 -31.17
CA ILE A 584 2.68 -29.81 -31.17
C ILE A 584 3.22 -29.32 -29.82
N LEU A 585 4.35 -28.63 -29.85
CA LEU A 585 5.00 -28.03 -28.69
C LEU A 585 4.71 -26.52 -28.63
N GLN A 586 5.08 -25.88 -27.51
CA GLN A 586 4.86 -24.46 -27.32
C GLN A 586 5.38 -23.56 -28.47
N PRO A 587 6.62 -23.69 -28.98
CA PRO A 587 7.08 -22.82 -30.07
C PRO A 587 6.22 -22.95 -31.34
N ASP A 588 5.65 -24.13 -31.61
CA ASP A 588 4.76 -24.34 -32.77
C ASP A 588 3.47 -23.52 -32.64
N MET A 589 2.91 -23.43 -31.42
CA MET A 589 1.72 -22.63 -31.14
C MET A 589 1.95 -21.12 -31.28
N TRP A 590 3.22 -20.69 -31.30
CA TRP A 590 3.65 -19.33 -31.59
C TRP A 590 4.14 -19.14 -33.03
N ASN A 591 4.14 -20.20 -33.84
CA ASN A 591 4.73 -20.23 -35.18
C ASN A 591 6.22 -19.85 -35.18
N VAL A 592 6.96 -20.27 -34.16
CA VAL A 592 8.40 -20.04 -34.00
C VAL A 592 9.16 -21.33 -34.27
N ILE A 593 10.21 -21.22 -35.07
CA ILE A 593 11.18 -22.30 -35.27
C ILE A 593 12.26 -22.13 -34.19
N PRO A 594 12.47 -23.12 -33.30
CA PRO A 594 13.53 -23.07 -32.29
C PRO A 594 14.93 -22.99 -32.91
N SER A 595 15.94 -22.70 -32.08
CA SER A 595 17.32 -22.69 -32.56
C SER A 595 17.86 -24.11 -32.75
N ASP A 596 19.07 -24.22 -33.31
CA ASP A 596 19.80 -25.48 -33.48
C ASP A 596 20.59 -25.90 -32.23
N ARG A 597 20.46 -25.16 -31.11
CA ARG A 597 21.17 -25.45 -29.85
C ARG A 597 20.80 -26.82 -29.28
N TRP A 598 19.53 -27.23 -29.41
CA TRP A 598 19.02 -28.49 -28.89
C TRP A 598 18.29 -29.28 -29.98
N ASP A 599 18.36 -30.62 -29.93
CA ASP A 599 17.77 -31.50 -30.94
C ASP A 599 16.25 -31.68 -30.74
N TRP A 600 15.48 -30.69 -31.19
CA TRP A 600 14.02 -30.70 -31.13
C TRP A 600 13.38 -31.87 -31.89
N ALA A 601 14.02 -32.39 -32.93
CA ALA A 601 13.51 -33.53 -33.68
C ALA A 601 13.62 -34.82 -32.87
N ALA A 602 14.77 -35.06 -32.24
CA ALA A 602 14.96 -36.19 -31.33
C ALA A 602 14.03 -36.11 -30.10
N LEU A 603 13.81 -34.90 -29.55
CA LEU A 603 12.86 -34.71 -28.45
C LEU A 603 11.43 -35.05 -28.87
N ARG A 604 10.99 -34.62 -30.05
CA ARG A 604 9.66 -34.97 -30.58
C ARG A 604 9.51 -36.48 -30.79
N ASP A 605 10.52 -37.15 -31.33
CA ASP A 605 10.53 -38.62 -31.47
C ASP A 605 10.42 -39.30 -30.10
N MET A 606 11.19 -38.83 -29.10
CA MET A 606 11.10 -39.31 -27.73
C MET A 606 9.69 -39.13 -27.13
N ILE A 607 9.10 -37.94 -27.27
CA ILE A 607 7.74 -37.66 -26.78
C ILE A 607 6.70 -38.49 -27.52
N SER A 608 6.86 -38.71 -28.82
CA SER A 608 5.92 -39.54 -29.60
C SER A 608 5.87 -40.99 -29.10
N LYS A 609 7.00 -41.52 -28.63
CA LYS A 609 7.14 -42.88 -28.11
C LYS A 609 6.69 -43.00 -26.66
N ASN A 610 7.09 -42.06 -25.82
CA ASN A 610 6.97 -42.17 -24.36
C ASN A 610 5.84 -41.32 -23.77
N GLY A 611 5.41 -40.29 -24.48
CA GLY A 611 4.64 -39.18 -23.96
C GLY A 611 5.39 -38.34 -22.93
N ILE A 612 4.66 -37.56 -22.13
CA ILE A 612 5.21 -36.75 -21.02
C ILE A 612 4.38 -36.93 -19.75
N ARG A 613 5.01 -36.72 -18.58
CA ARG A 613 4.40 -36.93 -17.26
C ARG A 613 3.59 -35.74 -16.77
N ASN A 614 3.89 -34.54 -17.25
CA ASN A 614 3.33 -33.27 -16.77
C ASN A 614 2.67 -32.53 -17.93
N SER A 615 1.45 -32.01 -17.74
CA SER A 615 0.75 -31.27 -18.80
C SER A 615 1.35 -29.90 -19.10
N LEU A 616 1.93 -29.24 -18.09
CA LEU A 616 2.55 -27.91 -18.18
C LEU A 616 3.82 -27.89 -17.32
N LEU A 617 4.80 -27.07 -17.71
CA LEU A 617 6.18 -27.15 -17.20
C LEU A 617 6.77 -25.82 -16.75
N VAL A 618 6.55 -24.73 -17.49
CA VAL A 618 7.32 -23.47 -17.33
C VAL A 618 6.37 -22.33 -17.03
N ALA A 619 6.59 -21.64 -15.91
CA ALA A 619 5.77 -20.52 -15.45
C ALA A 619 6.60 -19.55 -14.58
N PRO A 620 7.24 -18.53 -15.18
CA PRO A 620 8.06 -17.57 -14.43
C PRO A 620 7.22 -16.68 -13.49
N MET A 621 7.32 -16.98 -12.21
CA MET A 621 6.58 -16.33 -11.12
C MET A 621 7.37 -15.19 -10.45
N PRO A 622 6.72 -14.28 -9.69
CA PRO A 622 7.43 -13.30 -8.88
C PRO A 622 8.20 -14.01 -7.77
N THR A 623 9.47 -13.67 -7.59
CA THR A 623 10.37 -14.34 -6.64
C THR A 623 10.71 -13.48 -5.42
N ALA A 624 9.91 -12.45 -5.12
CA ALA A 624 10.15 -11.45 -4.06
C ALA A 624 10.81 -11.96 -2.77
N SER A 625 10.36 -13.11 -2.23
CA SER A 625 10.97 -13.69 -1.02
C SER A 625 12.17 -14.61 -1.31
N THR A 626 12.09 -15.45 -2.34
CA THR A 626 13.10 -16.47 -2.64
C THR A 626 14.34 -15.89 -3.30
N SER A 627 14.20 -14.89 -4.17
CA SER A 627 15.35 -14.15 -4.71
C SER A 627 16.05 -13.32 -3.66
N GLN A 628 15.30 -12.76 -2.70
CA GLN A 628 15.91 -12.15 -1.52
C GLN A 628 16.74 -13.14 -0.71
N ILE A 629 16.28 -14.38 -0.50
CA ILE A 629 17.04 -15.40 0.22
C ILE A 629 18.34 -15.72 -0.50
N LEU A 630 18.31 -15.87 -1.83
CA LEU A 630 19.49 -16.18 -2.62
C LEU A 630 20.37 -14.94 -2.92
N GLY A 631 19.89 -13.74 -2.62
CA GLY A 631 20.57 -12.48 -2.87
C GLY A 631 20.57 -12.05 -4.35
N ASN A 632 19.56 -12.46 -5.12
CA ASN A 632 19.37 -12.14 -6.54
C ASN A 632 18.26 -11.10 -6.76
N ASN A 633 18.24 -10.45 -7.92
CA ASN A 633 17.12 -9.65 -8.38
C ASN A 633 15.90 -10.52 -8.68
N GLU A 634 14.72 -9.90 -8.66
CA GLU A 634 13.46 -10.59 -8.85
C GLU A 634 13.29 -11.12 -10.28
N CYS A 635 12.97 -12.41 -10.38
CA CYS A 635 12.56 -13.11 -11.60
C CYS A 635 13.38 -12.72 -12.85
N PHE A 636 12.67 -12.20 -13.87
CA PHE A 636 13.22 -11.67 -15.10
C PHE A 636 13.21 -10.13 -15.16
N GLU A 637 13.02 -9.45 -14.03
CA GLU A 637 12.89 -8.00 -13.99
C GLU A 637 14.26 -7.30 -14.07
N PRO A 638 14.34 -6.12 -14.71
CA PRO A 638 15.47 -5.21 -14.52
C PRO A 638 15.55 -4.70 -13.07
N TYR A 639 16.69 -4.15 -12.67
CA TYR A 639 16.79 -3.48 -11.38
C TYR A 639 15.88 -2.24 -11.35
N THR A 640 15.02 -2.14 -10.34
CA THR A 640 14.14 -0.99 -10.17
C THR A 640 14.88 0.27 -9.72
N SER A 641 16.00 0.10 -9.03
CA SER A 641 16.90 1.16 -8.58
C SER A 641 18.27 0.57 -8.22
N ASN A 642 19.35 1.32 -8.44
CA ASN A 642 20.68 0.91 -7.96
C ASN A 642 20.92 1.25 -6.48
N ILE A 643 20.10 2.12 -5.87
CA ILE A 643 20.14 2.40 -4.43
C ILE A 643 18.71 2.45 -3.89
N TYR A 644 18.41 1.63 -2.90
CA TYR A 644 17.08 1.57 -2.28
C TYR A 644 17.16 1.42 -0.76
N SER A 645 16.14 1.90 -0.07
CA SER A 645 16.01 1.70 1.38
C SER A 645 15.30 0.38 1.66
N ARG A 646 15.88 -0.44 2.53
CA ARG A 646 15.30 -1.69 2.98
C ARG A 646 14.98 -1.61 4.46
N ARG A 647 13.72 -1.88 4.79
CA ARG A 647 13.26 -1.89 6.17
C ARG A 647 13.34 -3.28 6.78
N VAL A 648 14.03 -3.40 7.91
CA VAL A 648 14.04 -4.57 8.80
C VAL A 648 13.55 -4.15 10.19
N LEU A 649 13.35 -5.12 11.10
CA LEU A 649 12.88 -4.83 12.46
C LEU A 649 13.78 -3.84 13.21
N SER A 650 15.09 -3.92 12.95
CA SER A 650 16.12 -3.09 13.59
C SER A 650 16.28 -1.69 12.97
N GLY A 651 15.57 -1.37 11.87
CA GLY A 651 15.65 -0.05 11.23
C GLY A 651 15.56 -0.08 9.70
N GLU A 652 15.84 1.05 9.08
CA GLU A 652 15.95 1.21 7.62
C GLU A 652 17.43 1.25 7.21
N PHE A 653 17.79 0.43 6.22
CA PHE A 653 19.15 0.26 5.74
C PHE A 653 19.21 0.67 4.27
N VAL A 654 20.18 1.50 3.91
CA VAL A 654 20.46 1.82 2.51
C VAL A 654 21.20 0.63 1.89
N VAL A 655 20.61 0.04 0.85
CA VAL A 655 21.18 -1.05 0.08
C VAL A 655 21.53 -0.54 -1.30
N VAL A 656 22.77 -0.78 -1.72
CA VAL A 656 23.29 -0.45 -3.05
C VAL A 656 23.31 -1.75 -3.87
N ASN A 657 23.10 -1.65 -5.18
CA ASN A 657 23.31 -2.74 -6.11
C ASN A 657 24.75 -3.27 -5.94
N LYS A 658 24.86 -4.53 -5.49
CA LYS A 658 26.14 -5.17 -5.15
C LYS A 658 27.12 -5.19 -6.34
N HIS A 659 26.62 -5.30 -7.57
CA HIS A 659 27.44 -5.34 -8.78
C HIS A 659 28.00 -3.96 -9.10
N LEU A 660 27.15 -2.93 -9.10
CA LEU A 660 27.57 -1.53 -9.33
C LEU A 660 28.58 -1.10 -8.27
N LEU A 661 28.28 -1.40 -7.00
CA LEU A 661 29.17 -1.05 -5.89
C LEU A 661 30.55 -1.70 -6.04
N HIS A 662 30.59 -2.97 -6.47
CA HIS A 662 31.85 -3.66 -6.74
C HIS A 662 32.63 -2.99 -7.87
N ASP A 663 32.01 -2.76 -9.04
CA ASP A 663 32.68 -2.14 -10.18
C ASP A 663 33.20 -0.73 -9.85
N LEU A 664 32.39 0.10 -9.17
CA LEU A 664 32.81 1.44 -8.77
C LEU A 664 33.93 1.41 -7.72
N THR A 665 33.99 0.40 -6.86
CA THR A 665 35.06 0.25 -5.87
C THR A 665 36.36 -0.19 -6.55
N ASP A 666 36.30 -1.18 -7.44
CA ASP A 666 37.46 -1.67 -8.22
C ASP A 666 38.04 -0.58 -9.12
N MET A 667 37.20 0.31 -9.64
CA MET A 667 37.62 1.48 -10.42
C MET A 667 38.14 2.64 -9.55
N GLY A 668 38.08 2.53 -8.22
CA GLY A 668 38.47 3.60 -7.28
C GLY A 668 37.56 4.83 -7.30
N LEU A 669 36.33 4.71 -7.85
CA LEU A 669 35.36 5.80 -7.98
C LEU A 669 34.42 5.91 -6.77
N TRP A 670 34.20 4.81 -6.05
CA TRP A 670 33.23 4.79 -4.96
C TRP A 670 33.64 5.68 -3.78
N CYS A 671 32.86 6.72 -3.52
CA CYS A 671 33.05 7.64 -2.40
C CYS A 671 31.70 8.14 -1.84
N PRO A 672 31.67 8.71 -0.61
CA PRO A 672 30.45 9.26 -0.03
C PRO A 672 29.75 10.31 -0.91
N THR A 673 30.52 11.13 -1.63
CA THR A 673 30.00 12.13 -2.57
C THR A 673 29.26 11.48 -3.74
N LEU A 674 29.87 10.48 -4.38
CA LEU A 674 29.25 9.74 -5.50
C LEU A 674 27.97 9.01 -5.06
N LYS A 675 28.02 8.36 -3.90
CA LYS A 675 26.83 7.74 -3.29
C LYS A 675 25.69 8.73 -3.10
N ASN A 676 25.98 9.92 -2.56
CA ASN A 676 24.98 10.96 -2.35
C ASN A 676 24.42 11.50 -3.69
N LYS A 677 25.24 11.59 -4.74
CA LYS A 677 24.79 11.92 -6.10
C LYS A 677 23.83 10.85 -6.65
N ILE A 678 24.16 9.57 -6.53
CA ILE A 678 23.27 8.49 -6.99
C ILE A 678 21.94 8.49 -6.20
N ILE A 679 21.97 8.79 -4.89
CA ILE A 679 20.74 8.99 -4.08
C ILE A 679 19.94 10.20 -4.60
N HIS A 680 20.63 11.31 -4.90
CA HIS A 680 20.04 12.51 -5.51
C HIS A 680 19.40 12.22 -6.87
N GLU A 681 19.91 11.25 -7.63
CA GLU A 681 19.35 10.80 -8.90
C GLU A 681 18.36 9.63 -8.75
N ASN A 682 17.82 9.38 -7.55
CA ASN A 682 16.85 8.29 -7.27
C ASN A 682 17.38 6.89 -7.65
N GLY A 683 18.69 6.67 -7.49
CA GLY A 683 19.35 5.42 -7.84
C GLY A 683 19.74 5.30 -9.31
N SER A 684 19.55 6.34 -10.13
CA SER A 684 20.07 6.40 -11.49
C SER A 684 21.57 6.70 -11.49
N VAL A 685 22.28 6.14 -12.48
CA VAL A 685 23.69 6.43 -12.75
C VAL A 685 23.89 7.25 -14.04
N ILE A 686 22.81 7.53 -14.78
CA ILE A 686 22.89 8.13 -16.12
C ILE A 686 23.44 9.56 -16.06
N ASN A 687 22.94 10.37 -15.12
CA ASN A 687 23.32 11.78 -14.98
C ASN A 687 24.56 11.99 -14.10
N VAL A 688 25.34 10.94 -13.85
CA VAL A 688 26.52 10.98 -12.98
C VAL A 688 27.79 10.99 -13.84
N PRO A 689 28.44 12.16 -14.04
CA PRO A 689 29.52 12.30 -15.01
C PRO A 689 30.78 11.49 -14.68
N GLU A 690 31.00 11.15 -13.40
CA GLU A 690 32.15 10.36 -12.97
C GLU A 690 32.07 8.87 -13.38
N ILE A 691 30.88 8.38 -13.73
CA ILE A 691 30.68 6.98 -14.13
C ILE A 691 30.83 6.89 -15.67
N PRO A 692 31.64 5.94 -16.19
CA PRO A 692 31.79 5.80 -17.64
C PRO A 692 30.55 5.20 -18.32
N ASP A 693 30.39 5.52 -19.61
CA ASP A 693 29.13 5.29 -20.33
C ASP A 693 28.80 3.81 -20.57
N ASP A 694 29.81 2.95 -20.61
CA ASP A 694 29.66 1.49 -20.66
C ASP A 694 28.99 0.96 -19.38
N LEU A 695 29.46 1.40 -18.20
CA LEU A 695 28.82 1.10 -16.91
C LEU A 695 27.41 1.70 -16.83
N LYS A 696 27.21 2.94 -17.30
CA LYS A 696 25.88 3.56 -17.32
C LYS A 696 24.88 2.74 -18.11
N ALA A 697 25.29 2.17 -19.25
CA ALA A 697 24.43 1.30 -20.06
C ALA A 697 24.06 0.00 -19.33
N ILE A 698 25.03 -0.64 -18.67
CA ILE A 698 24.80 -1.89 -17.92
C ILE A 698 23.86 -1.68 -16.73
N TYR A 699 24.01 -0.55 -16.02
CA TYR A 699 23.29 -0.26 -14.78
C TYR A 699 22.06 0.63 -14.95
N ARG A 700 21.48 0.67 -16.15
CA ARG A 700 20.17 1.32 -16.39
C ARG A 700 19.11 0.73 -15.47
N THR A 701 18.33 1.61 -14.86
CA THR A 701 17.17 1.20 -14.07
C THR A 701 16.00 0.87 -14.98
N VAL A 702 15.00 0.13 -14.46
CA VAL A 702 13.78 -0.21 -15.23
C VAL A 702 13.04 1.03 -15.78
N TRP A 703 13.21 2.18 -15.13
CA TRP A 703 12.60 3.46 -15.51
C TRP A 703 13.28 4.11 -16.72
N GLU A 704 14.53 3.74 -16.98
CA GLU A 704 15.34 4.21 -18.10
C GLU A 704 15.30 3.23 -19.29
N ILE A 705 14.88 1.99 -19.06
CA ILE A 705 14.72 0.96 -20.08
C ILE A 705 13.38 1.14 -20.80
N LYS A 706 13.43 1.11 -22.14
CA LYS A 706 12.22 1.15 -22.98
C LYS A 706 11.34 -0.06 -22.67
N GLN A 707 10.12 0.17 -22.19
CA GLN A 707 9.19 -0.92 -21.84
C GLN A 707 8.83 -1.82 -23.03
N ARG A 708 8.86 -1.28 -24.26
CA ARG A 708 8.68 -2.07 -25.48
C ARG A 708 9.73 -3.18 -25.60
N THR A 709 10.99 -2.91 -25.27
CA THR A 709 12.07 -3.91 -25.26
C THR A 709 11.81 -5.00 -24.20
N VAL A 710 11.33 -4.61 -23.02
CA VAL A 710 10.95 -5.57 -21.95
C VAL A 710 9.82 -6.48 -22.44
N VAL A 711 8.84 -5.94 -23.15
CA VAL A 711 7.75 -6.71 -23.78
C VAL A 711 8.29 -7.61 -24.88
N ASP A 712 9.16 -7.13 -25.76
CA ASP A 712 9.74 -7.95 -26.84
C ASP A 712 10.53 -9.13 -26.27
N MET A 713 11.33 -8.92 -25.22
CA MET A 713 11.98 -10.02 -24.49
C MET A 713 10.98 -10.98 -23.83
N ALA A 714 9.83 -10.48 -23.35
CA ALA A 714 8.76 -11.32 -22.81
C ALA A 714 8.10 -12.18 -23.89
N VAL A 715 7.92 -11.65 -25.10
CA VAL A 715 7.41 -12.39 -26.27
C VAL A 715 8.38 -13.49 -26.66
N ASP A 716 9.66 -13.15 -26.75
CA ASP A 716 10.75 -14.06 -27.10
C ASP A 716 10.78 -15.29 -26.18
N ARG A 717 10.75 -15.09 -24.86
CA ARG A 717 10.67 -16.22 -23.92
C ARG A 717 9.29 -16.87 -23.86
N GLY A 718 8.22 -16.13 -24.16
CA GLY A 718 6.84 -16.63 -24.21
C GLY A 718 6.66 -17.82 -25.16
N CYS A 719 7.48 -17.88 -26.21
CA CYS A 719 7.53 -18.98 -27.18
C CYS A 719 7.98 -20.32 -26.56
N PHE A 720 8.62 -20.28 -25.39
CA PHE A 720 9.10 -21.45 -24.63
C PHE A 720 8.44 -21.55 -23.24
N ILE A 721 7.34 -20.83 -23.02
CA ILE A 721 6.57 -20.84 -21.76
C ILE A 721 5.16 -21.37 -22.07
N ASP A 722 4.88 -22.60 -21.66
CA ASP A 722 3.59 -23.27 -21.88
C ASP A 722 2.46 -22.73 -20.98
N GLN A 723 2.80 -22.08 -19.86
CA GLN A 723 1.88 -21.30 -19.03
C GLN A 723 1.93 -19.80 -19.40
N SER A 724 2.25 -18.89 -18.48
CA SER A 724 2.48 -17.46 -18.73
C SER A 724 3.62 -16.94 -17.83
N GLN A 725 3.77 -15.62 -17.74
CA GLN A 725 4.82 -14.94 -16.96
C GLN A 725 4.28 -13.67 -16.30
N SER A 726 4.69 -13.38 -15.06
CA SER A 726 4.23 -12.23 -14.28
C SER A 726 4.87 -10.91 -14.71
N LEU A 727 4.45 -10.37 -15.86
CA LEU A 727 5.09 -9.20 -16.49
C LEU A 727 4.65 -7.86 -15.87
N ASN A 728 5.49 -7.26 -15.01
CA ASN A 728 5.27 -5.89 -14.54
C ASN A 728 5.67 -4.85 -15.59
N ILE A 729 4.85 -3.80 -15.71
CA ILE A 729 5.11 -2.64 -16.56
C ILE A 729 5.46 -1.44 -15.69
N HIS A 730 6.54 -0.74 -16.04
CA HIS A 730 7.03 0.41 -15.31
C HIS A 730 6.93 1.67 -16.16
N MET A 731 6.15 2.66 -15.71
CA MET A 731 6.03 3.96 -16.39
C MET A 731 6.15 5.07 -15.37
N ASP A 732 7.17 5.91 -15.52
CA ASP A 732 7.42 7.03 -14.60
C ASP A 732 6.20 7.96 -14.51
N LYS A 733 5.80 8.53 -15.66
CA LYS A 733 4.56 9.30 -15.83
C LYS A 733 3.63 8.56 -16.79
N PRO A 734 2.71 7.71 -16.29
CA PRO A 734 1.79 6.98 -17.14
C PRO A 734 0.83 7.95 -17.83
N ASN A 735 0.69 7.82 -19.15
CA ASN A 735 -0.32 8.53 -19.92
C ASN A 735 -1.11 7.53 -20.77
N PHE A 736 -2.31 7.94 -21.21
CA PHE A 736 -3.28 7.01 -21.79
C PHE A 736 -2.82 6.53 -23.17
N ALA A 737 -2.16 7.40 -23.95
CA ALA A 737 -1.59 7.05 -25.24
C ALA A 737 -0.47 5.99 -25.14
N LYS A 738 0.49 6.17 -24.22
CA LYS A 738 1.59 5.22 -23.99
C LYS A 738 1.09 3.89 -23.45
N LEU A 739 0.15 3.91 -22.50
CA LEU A 739 -0.45 2.68 -21.97
C LEU A 739 -1.25 1.94 -23.05
N THR A 740 -2.05 2.65 -23.84
CA THR A 740 -2.79 2.06 -24.97
C THR A 740 -1.84 1.42 -25.96
N SER A 741 -0.85 2.17 -26.45
CA SER A 741 0.16 1.66 -27.38
C SER A 741 0.84 0.40 -26.86
N LEU A 742 1.24 0.38 -25.57
CA LEU A 742 1.90 -0.77 -24.97
C LEU A 742 0.97 -1.99 -24.83
N HIS A 743 -0.27 -1.81 -24.37
CA HIS A 743 -1.24 -2.91 -24.25
C HIS A 743 -1.61 -3.50 -25.62
N PHE A 744 -1.74 -2.66 -26.65
CA PHE A 744 -1.95 -3.14 -28.02
C PHE A 744 -0.72 -3.85 -28.57
N HIS A 745 0.49 -3.41 -28.22
CA HIS A 745 1.72 -4.10 -28.59
C HIS A 745 1.81 -5.48 -27.94
N THR A 746 1.52 -5.60 -26.64
CA THR A 746 1.53 -6.90 -25.93
C THR A 746 0.49 -7.86 -26.51
N TRP A 747 -0.72 -7.37 -26.81
CA TRP A 747 -1.78 -8.15 -27.46
C TRP A 747 -1.38 -8.61 -28.88
N LYS A 748 -0.96 -7.68 -29.74
CA LYS A 748 -0.59 -8.00 -31.15
C LYS A 748 0.60 -8.94 -31.26
N LYS A 749 1.53 -8.88 -30.30
CA LYS A 749 2.64 -9.84 -30.21
C LYS A 749 2.22 -11.18 -29.60
N GLY A 750 0.96 -11.32 -29.18
CA GLY A 750 0.38 -12.56 -28.68
C GLY A 750 0.76 -12.89 -27.25
N LEU A 751 1.15 -11.94 -26.38
CA LEU A 751 1.37 -12.30 -24.98
C LEU A 751 0.11 -12.91 -24.35
N LYS A 752 0.29 -13.81 -23.39
CA LYS A 752 -0.80 -14.40 -22.60
C LYS A 752 -1.19 -13.44 -21.47
N THR A 753 -0.19 -13.00 -20.72
CA THR A 753 -0.29 -11.91 -19.73
C THR A 753 0.34 -10.66 -20.32
N GLY A 754 -0.48 -9.67 -20.65
CA GLY A 754 -0.02 -8.37 -21.14
C GLY A 754 0.53 -7.48 -20.04
N MET A 755 -0.04 -7.57 -18.83
CA MET A 755 0.40 -6.80 -17.67
C MET A 755 -0.02 -7.48 -16.37
N TYR A 756 0.94 -7.66 -15.46
CA TYR A 756 0.72 -7.96 -14.06
C TYR A 756 0.41 -6.66 -13.30
N TYR A 757 1.40 -5.93 -12.77
CA TYR A 757 1.18 -4.58 -12.23
C TYR A 757 1.64 -3.48 -13.19
N LEU A 758 0.90 -2.38 -13.19
CA LEU A 758 1.43 -1.07 -13.57
C LEU A 758 2.13 -0.45 -12.36
N ARG A 759 3.41 -0.11 -12.50
CA ARG A 759 4.21 0.60 -11.50
C ARG A 759 4.50 2.01 -12.01
N SER A 760 4.13 3.01 -11.22
CA SER A 760 4.43 4.42 -11.47
C SER A 760 5.19 5.07 -10.32
N ARG A 761 5.86 6.19 -10.60
CA ARG A 761 6.49 7.03 -9.58
C ARG A 761 5.58 8.23 -9.29
N ALA A 762 5.66 8.76 -8.07
CA ALA A 762 4.88 9.94 -7.70
C ALA A 762 5.42 11.17 -8.45
N ALA A 763 4.53 12.05 -8.92
CA ALA A 763 4.90 13.26 -9.67
C ALA A 763 5.73 14.27 -8.84
N ALA A 764 5.65 14.21 -7.52
CA ALA A 764 6.47 15.00 -6.60
C ALA A 764 7.47 14.09 -5.87
N ASP A 765 8.76 14.30 -6.12
CA ASP A 765 9.82 13.66 -5.34
C ASP A 765 9.72 14.13 -3.88
N ALA A 766 9.60 13.19 -2.95
CA ALA A 766 9.74 13.52 -1.53
C ALA A 766 11.14 14.11 -1.30
N ILE A 767 11.22 15.27 -0.61
CA ILE A 767 12.49 15.92 -0.27
C ILE A 767 13.43 14.89 0.37
N LYS A 768 14.61 14.70 -0.23
CA LYS A 768 15.59 13.69 0.16
C LYS A 768 16.33 14.12 1.42
N PHE A 769 15.79 13.78 2.59
CA PHE A 769 16.32 14.15 3.92
C PHE A 769 17.75 13.64 4.22
N THR A 770 18.33 12.79 3.38
CA THR A 770 19.63 12.12 3.64
C THR A 770 20.83 12.77 2.97
N VAL A 771 20.64 13.78 2.11
CA VAL A 771 21.72 14.42 1.36
C VAL A 771 22.02 15.80 1.94
N ASP A 772 23.24 16.00 2.43
CA ASP A 772 23.72 17.33 2.82
C ASP A 772 23.90 18.18 1.55
N THR A 773 22.90 19.01 1.27
CA THR A 773 22.85 19.87 0.07
C THR A 773 23.97 20.90 0.03
N ALA A 774 24.68 21.13 1.14
CA ALA A 774 25.87 21.98 1.18
C ALA A 774 27.04 21.40 0.37
N MET A 775 27.13 20.07 0.23
CA MET A 775 28.24 19.38 -0.47
C MET A 775 28.05 19.29 -2.00
N LEU A 776 26.89 19.68 -2.53
CA LEU A 776 26.56 19.61 -3.97
C LEU A 776 26.66 20.97 -4.69
N LYS A 777 27.10 22.04 -3.99
CA LYS A 777 27.24 23.39 -4.57
C LYS A 777 28.62 23.61 -5.20
N GLU A 778 28.84 23.04 -6.37
CA GLU A 778 29.79 23.59 -7.35
C GLU A 778 29.03 23.79 -8.67
N LYS A 779 28.86 25.06 -9.08
CA LYS A 779 28.13 25.48 -10.29
C LYS A 779 29.04 25.46 -11.52
N PRO A 780 28.46 25.41 -12.73
CA PRO A 780 28.35 26.65 -13.51
C PRO A 780 26.91 26.95 -13.97
N ASN A 781 26.65 28.23 -14.21
CA ASN A 781 25.36 28.79 -14.61
C ASN A 781 24.94 28.28 -16.00
N VAL A 782 23.75 27.70 -16.09
CA VAL A 782 22.98 27.60 -17.34
C VAL A 782 21.66 28.33 -17.09
N THR A 783 21.30 29.20 -18.03
CA THR A 783 20.05 29.95 -18.08
C THR A 783 18.88 29.00 -18.24
N GLU A 784 17.96 29.01 -17.29
CA GLU A 784 16.65 28.34 -17.39
C GLU A 784 15.78 29.13 -18.38
N GLU A 785 15.50 28.52 -19.54
CA GLU A 785 14.35 28.86 -20.36
C GLU A 785 13.10 28.16 -19.79
N ASP A 786 11.97 28.85 -19.92
CA ASP A 786 10.63 28.54 -19.44
C ASP A 786 10.17 27.08 -19.63
N GLU A 787 9.75 26.44 -18.53
CA GLU A 787 8.68 25.43 -18.54
C GLU A 787 7.83 25.58 -17.26
N GLY A 788 6.50 25.69 -17.41
CA GLY A 788 5.58 25.40 -16.31
C GLY A 788 4.30 26.23 -16.15
N THR A 789 3.54 26.49 -17.22
CA THR A 789 2.08 26.66 -17.10
C THR A 789 1.42 25.27 -17.12
N GLU A 790 0.98 24.77 -15.97
CA GLU A 790 0.06 23.62 -15.91
C GLU A 790 -1.35 24.09 -16.30
N GLU A 791 -1.71 23.89 -17.57
CA GLU A 791 -3.10 23.93 -18.01
C GLU A 791 -3.82 22.65 -17.55
N LYS A 792 -5.02 22.82 -16.97
CA LYS A 792 -5.93 21.70 -16.69
C LYS A 792 -6.44 21.13 -18.01
N GLU A 793 -5.81 20.05 -18.49
CA GLU A 793 -6.34 19.30 -19.65
C GLU A 793 -7.69 18.64 -19.32
N ASP A 794 -8.67 18.90 -20.17
CA ASP A 794 -10.04 18.36 -20.09
C ASP A 794 -10.09 16.86 -20.52
N ASN A 795 -11.15 16.14 -20.11
CA ASN A 795 -11.31 14.72 -20.40
C ASN A 795 -11.38 14.41 -21.91
N GLU A 796 -11.89 15.33 -22.72
CA GLU A 796 -11.95 15.19 -24.18
C GLU A 796 -10.55 15.11 -24.81
N THR A 797 -9.59 15.89 -24.30
CA THR A 797 -8.20 15.89 -24.80
C THR A 797 -7.51 14.56 -24.56
N LYS A 798 -7.73 13.94 -23.38
CA LYS A 798 -7.15 12.63 -23.05
C LYS A 798 -7.73 11.51 -23.91
N MET A 799 -9.03 11.56 -24.19
CA MET A 799 -9.65 10.64 -25.14
C MET A 799 -9.09 10.83 -26.55
N ALA A 800 -8.89 12.07 -27.00
CA ALA A 800 -8.32 12.35 -28.33
C ALA A 800 -6.88 11.81 -28.47
N GLN A 801 -6.04 11.99 -27.45
CA GLN A 801 -4.67 11.44 -27.42
C GLN A 801 -4.66 9.90 -27.49
N MET A 802 -5.59 9.25 -26.80
CA MET A 802 -5.77 7.79 -26.87
C MET A 802 -6.17 7.33 -28.28
N VAL A 803 -7.15 7.99 -28.92
CA VAL A 803 -7.60 7.67 -30.30
C VAL A 803 -6.46 7.85 -31.31
N CYS A 804 -5.66 8.92 -31.17
CA CYS A 804 -4.50 9.16 -32.01
C CYS A 804 -3.46 8.02 -31.90
N SER A 805 -3.24 7.48 -30.70
CA SER A 805 -2.32 6.35 -30.49
C SER A 805 -2.77 5.02 -31.13
N LEU A 806 -4.08 4.85 -31.36
CA LEU A 806 -4.63 3.68 -32.06
C LEU A 806 -4.45 3.77 -33.58
N THR A 807 -4.39 5.00 -34.12
CA THR A 807 -4.32 5.28 -35.55
C THR A 807 -2.88 5.42 -36.07
N ASN A 808 -1.92 5.86 -35.24
CA ASN A 808 -0.50 5.97 -35.60
C ASN A 808 0.44 5.29 -34.56
N PRO A 809 0.75 3.99 -34.71
CA PRO A 809 1.56 3.24 -33.75
C PRO A 809 3.06 3.60 -33.73
N GLU A 810 3.59 4.32 -34.72
CA GLU A 810 5.04 4.48 -34.96
C GLU A 810 5.62 5.89 -34.77
N GLU A 811 4.80 6.93 -34.59
CA GLU A 811 5.29 8.31 -34.49
C GLU A 811 5.05 8.95 -33.11
N ILE A 812 5.77 8.47 -32.09
CA ILE A 812 6.07 9.31 -30.92
C ILE A 812 7.55 9.09 -30.56
N GLN A 813 8.45 9.59 -31.41
CA GLN A 813 9.82 9.93 -31.00
C GLN A 813 9.92 11.45 -30.81
N PRO A 814 10.56 11.96 -29.74
CA PRO A 814 10.98 13.34 -29.72
C PRO A 814 12.18 13.49 -30.66
N TRP A 815 11.95 14.08 -31.83
CA TRP A 815 13.01 14.52 -32.73
C TRP A 815 13.67 15.78 -32.17
N ARG A 816 14.96 15.69 -31.83
CA ARG A 816 15.95 16.75 -32.09
C ARG A 816 17.31 16.10 -32.34
N ASN A 817 17.70 16.03 -33.60
CA ASN A 817 19.02 16.43 -34.07
C ASN A 817 18.80 17.06 -35.44
N GLY A 818 19.13 18.35 -35.54
CA GLY A 818 18.97 19.13 -36.75
C GLY A 818 20.12 18.88 -37.72
N ASP A 819 19.77 18.86 -39.00
CA ASP A 819 20.56 19.51 -40.04
C ASP A 819 19.68 19.72 -41.29
N VAL A 820 20.08 20.74 -42.05
CA VAL A 820 19.62 21.16 -43.40
C VAL A 820 18.59 22.32 -43.45
N PHE A 821 19.18 23.51 -43.67
CA PHE A 821 18.62 24.71 -44.26
C PHE A 821 18.03 24.47 -45.66
N VAL A 822 16.83 25.00 -45.97
CA VAL A 822 16.51 25.75 -47.22
C VAL A 822 15.40 26.77 -46.92
N ASP A 823 15.50 27.92 -47.60
CA ASP A 823 14.88 29.23 -47.44
C ASP A 823 13.35 29.38 -47.39
N LEU A 824 13.00 30.45 -46.68
CA LEU A 824 11.73 31.18 -46.61
C LEU A 824 11.49 32.03 -47.88
N GLU A 825 10.33 31.90 -48.50
CA GLU A 825 9.59 33.04 -49.09
C GLU A 825 8.14 32.62 -49.35
N GLU A 826 7.20 33.57 -49.25
CA GLU A 826 5.73 33.41 -49.34
C GLU A 826 4.98 32.86 -48.11
N MET A 827 4.92 33.65 -47.03
CA MET A 827 3.62 33.93 -46.38
C MET A 827 3.64 35.19 -45.49
N ASN A 828 4.29 36.26 -45.98
CA ASN A 828 4.18 37.60 -45.42
C ASN A 828 3.15 38.43 -46.19
N SER A 829 1.89 38.41 -45.77
CA SER A 829 1.09 39.64 -45.73
C SER A 829 -0.12 39.46 -44.79
N LEU A 830 -0.44 40.52 -44.05
CA LEU A 830 -1.54 40.66 -43.07
C LEU A 830 -1.23 40.31 -41.60
N ARG A 831 -0.12 40.86 -41.09
CA ARG A 831 -0.08 41.41 -39.72
C ARG A 831 0.36 42.87 -39.76
N SER A 832 -0.62 43.77 -39.79
CA SER A 832 -0.42 45.19 -39.50
C SER A 832 -1.61 45.66 -38.65
N LEU A 833 -1.37 45.96 -37.38
CA LEU A 833 -1.79 47.22 -36.74
C LEU A 833 -1.35 47.28 -35.25
N SER A 834 -0.61 48.36 -34.99
CA SER A 834 -0.26 49.03 -33.73
C SER A 834 0.54 48.30 -32.65
N TYR A 835 1.87 48.47 -32.72
CA TYR A 835 2.77 48.72 -31.59
C TYR A 835 3.35 50.13 -31.77
N SER A 836 2.83 51.14 -31.07
CA SER A 836 3.45 52.47 -30.99
C SER A 836 2.82 53.30 -29.87
N SER A 837 3.22 53.03 -28.62
CA SER A 837 3.05 53.83 -27.39
C SER A 837 3.40 52.86 -26.25
N ILE A 838 4.59 52.79 -25.69
CA ILE A 838 5.31 53.80 -24.92
C ILE A 838 6.71 53.21 -24.68
N ARG A 839 7.74 53.76 -25.33
CA ARG A 839 9.15 53.45 -25.05
C ARG A 839 9.98 54.72 -24.88
N GLU A 840 9.38 55.73 -24.27
CA GLU A 840 10.03 56.97 -23.86
C GLU A 840 9.48 57.39 -22.49
N ALA A 841 10.05 56.84 -21.41
CA ALA A 841 10.08 57.46 -20.06
C ALA A 841 10.88 56.63 -19.04
N LEU A 842 11.96 55.94 -19.45
CA LEU A 842 12.84 55.26 -18.49
C LEU A 842 14.31 55.65 -18.73
N SER A 843 14.61 56.89 -18.36
CA SER A 843 15.94 57.32 -17.97
C SER A 843 15.81 58.21 -16.74
N HIS A 844 16.09 57.66 -15.54
CA HIS A 844 16.94 58.27 -14.51
C HIS A 844 16.83 57.55 -13.15
N GLN A 845 18.00 57.37 -12.53
CA GLN A 845 18.29 57.18 -11.09
C GLN A 845 18.29 55.75 -10.48
N THR A 846 19.51 55.20 -10.46
CA THR A 846 20.28 54.53 -9.37
C THR A 846 19.61 53.84 -8.17
N PRO A 847 20.25 52.78 -7.61
CA PRO A 847 19.59 51.72 -6.87
C PRO A 847 19.57 51.95 -5.35
N THR A 848 18.40 51.77 -4.73
CA THR A 848 18.26 51.60 -3.28
C THR A 848 17.44 50.35 -3.00
N LYS A 849 18.03 49.50 -2.14
CA LYS A 849 17.52 48.25 -1.57
C LYS A 849 15.99 48.13 -1.57
N LEU A 850 15.45 47.22 -2.39
CA LEU A 850 14.15 46.63 -2.14
C LEU A 850 14.32 45.22 -1.57
N SER A 851 14.08 45.16 -0.27
CA SER A 851 13.91 43.96 0.54
C SER A 851 12.62 43.21 0.17
N SER A 852 12.76 41.90 0.02
CA SER A 852 11.77 40.85 0.34
C SER A 852 10.34 41.01 -0.18
N LEU A 853 10.06 40.39 -1.33
CA LEU A 853 8.74 39.84 -1.63
C LEU A 853 8.43 38.67 -0.67
N SER A 854 7.20 38.67 -0.17
CA SER A 854 6.65 37.85 0.91
C SER A 854 6.66 36.32 0.67
N PRO A 855 6.56 35.51 1.75
CA PRO A 855 7.31 34.27 1.86
C PRO A 855 6.41 33.03 1.77
N LEU A 856 6.70 32.13 0.83
CA LEU A 856 6.29 30.73 0.90
C LEU A 856 7.05 30.06 2.06
N TYR A 857 6.53 30.20 3.28
CA TYR A 857 7.13 29.59 4.46
C TYR A 857 7.12 28.06 4.34
N SER A 858 8.32 27.49 4.15
CA SER A 858 8.70 26.11 4.45
C SER A 858 8.44 25.80 5.94
N TYR A 859 7.89 24.62 6.23
CA TYR A 859 7.60 24.20 7.59
C TYR A 859 8.05 22.75 7.79
N ASN A 860 9.03 22.56 8.68
CA ASN A 860 9.52 21.25 9.10
C ASN A 860 8.57 20.67 10.15
N GLN A 861 7.85 19.60 9.83
CA GLN A 861 7.09 18.86 10.83
C GLN A 861 8.06 18.10 11.74
N ARG A 862 8.09 18.42 13.05
CA ARG A 862 8.87 17.65 14.03
C ARG A 862 8.16 16.33 14.29
N ARG A 863 8.72 15.24 13.76
CA ARG A 863 8.17 13.89 13.95
C ARG A 863 8.59 13.36 15.32
N TRP A 864 7.60 13.07 16.17
CA TRP A 864 7.80 12.30 17.39
C TRP A 864 8.30 10.89 17.05
N LEU A 865 9.08 10.27 17.94
CA LEU A 865 9.31 8.82 17.90
C LEU A 865 7.95 8.13 17.79
N LYS A 866 7.79 7.24 16.80
CA LYS A 866 6.49 6.65 16.47
C LYS A 866 5.95 5.93 17.72
N PRO A 867 4.82 6.37 18.31
CA PRO A 867 4.31 5.76 19.53
C PRO A 867 3.94 4.30 19.29
N VAL A 868 4.02 3.50 20.36
CA VAL A 868 3.66 2.07 20.37
C VAL A 868 2.23 1.87 19.85
N ASP A 869 1.31 2.75 20.26
CA ASP A 869 -0.06 2.81 19.72
C ASP A 869 -0.26 3.96 18.75
N SER A 870 -0.82 3.65 17.58
CA SER A 870 -1.15 4.65 16.57
C SER A 870 -2.32 5.55 17.02
N ALA A 871 -2.39 6.77 16.48
CA ALA A 871 -3.54 7.65 16.70
C ALA A 871 -4.87 6.99 16.30
N GLN A 872 -4.86 6.14 15.26
CA GLN A 872 -6.04 5.38 14.85
C GLN A 872 -6.46 4.36 15.90
N THR A 873 -5.51 3.62 16.46
CA THR A 873 -5.74 2.65 17.55
C THR A 873 -6.29 3.33 18.80
N ARG A 874 -5.74 4.50 19.18
CA ARG A 874 -6.26 5.29 20.31
C ARG A 874 -7.67 5.81 20.06
N LEU A 875 -7.98 6.21 18.83
CA LEU A 875 -9.33 6.65 18.46
C LEU A 875 -10.34 5.49 18.55
N GLU A 876 -9.97 4.30 18.09
CA GLU A 876 -10.82 3.11 18.11
C GLU A 876 -11.07 2.59 19.54
N ASN A 877 -10.03 2.61 20.38
CA ASN A 877 -10.09 2.12 21.76
C ASN A 877 -10.55 3.16 22.79
N ARG A 878 -10.87 4.40 22.37
CA ARG A 878 -11.27 5.47 23.30
C ARG A 878 -12.60 5.17 24.01
N THR A 879 -12.71 5.60 25.25
CA THR A 879 -13.99 5.66 25.96
C THR A 879 -14.89 6.71 25.29
N ARG A 880 -16.04 6.28 24.78
CA ARG A 880 -16.99 7.15 24.07
C ARG A 880 -17.85 7.93 25.07
N ASP A 881 -18.07 9.21 24.77
CA ASP A 881 -18.97 10.08 25.51
C ASP A 881 -20.31 10.16 24.78
N ASN A 882 -21.27 9.35 25.21
CA ASN A 882 -22.57 9.22 24.56
C ASN A 882 -23.37 10.54 24.55
N ARG A 883 -23.14 11.45 25.51
CA ARG A 883 -23.86 12.73 25.58
C ARG A 883 -23.35 13.69 24.50
N LEU A 884 -22.03 13.84 24.38
CA LEU A 884 -21.41 14.68 23.34
C LEU A 884 -21.62 14.09 21.93
N ASP A 885 -21.59 12.76 21.79
CA ASP A 885 -21.92 12.09 20.54
C ASP A 885 -23.37 12.34 20.09
N LYS A 886 -24.33 12.32 21.02
CA LYS A 886 -25.73 12.68 20.73
C LYS A 886 -25.86 14.14 20.33
N LEU A 887 -25.18 15.05 21.03
CA LEU A 887 -25.19 16.48 20.72
C LEU A 887 -24.78 16.75 19.26
N ILE A 888 -23.71 16.12 18.76
CA ILE A 888 -23.29 16.25 17.35
C ILE A 888 -24.35 15.75 16.37
N VAL A 889 -25.03 14.64 16.68
CA VAL A 889 -26.11 14.13 15.83
C VAL A 889 -27.24 15.16 15.72
N HIS A 890 -27.61 15.82 16.82
CA HIS A 890 -28.65 16.84 16.82
C HIS A 890 -28.21 18.13 16.11
N ILE A 891 -26.99 18.60 16.34
CA ILE A 891 -26.44 19.79 15.66
C ILE A 891 -26.38 19.58 14.14
N ARG A 892 -26.03 18.38 13.68
CA ARG A 892 -26.07 18.04 12.25
C ARG A 892 -27.47 18.10 11.67
N LYS A 893 -28.48 17.59 12.39
CA LYS A 893 -29.89 17.70 11.99
C LYS A 893 -30.30 19.18 11.88
N LEU A 894 -29.93 20.01 12.86
CA LEU A 894 -30.19 21.45 12.84
C LEU A 894 -29.51 22.15 11.66
N ASN A 895 -28.24 21.85 11.37
CA ASN A 895 -27.54 22.45 10.23
C ASN A 895 -28.23 22.11 8.89
N ILE A 896 -28.75 20.89 8.72
CA ILE A 896 -29.54 20.53 7.53
C ILE A 896 -30.83 21.36 7.46
N ILE A 897 -31.52 21.55 8.59
CA ILE A 897 -32.74 22.38 8.67
C ILE A 897 -32.41 23.82 8.24
N LEU A 898 -31.33 24.40 8.77
CA LEU A 898 -30.90 25.78 8.44
C LEU A 898 -30.49 25.92 6.97
N GLU A 899 -29.80 24.94 6.38
CA GLU A 899 -29.47 24.95 4.95
C GLU A 899 -30.72 24.89 4.07
N ILE A 900 -31.74 24.10 4.46
CA ILE A 900 -33.03 24.10 3.76
C ILE A 900 -33.70 25.48 3.87
N THR A 901 -33.70 26.09 5.06
CA THR A 901 -34.21 27.45 5.27
C THR A 901 -33.51 28.48 4.38
N LYS A 902 -32.17 28.43 4.27
CA LYS A 902 -31.38 29.30 3.40
C LYS A 902 -31.71 29.11 1.91
N LEU A 903 -31.87 27.87 1.46
CA LEU A 903 -32.28 27.55 0.09
C LEU A 903 -33.70 28.03 -0.23
N MET A 904 -34.60 28.01 0.75
CA MET A 904 -35.95 28.58 0.63
C MET A 904 -35.89 30.11 0.56
N GLY A 905 -35.07 30.76 1.39
CA GLY A 905 -34.91 32.23 1.41
C GLY A 905 -34.27 32.82 0.15
N ASN A 906 -33.37 32.11 -0.52
CA ASN A 906 -32.72 32.58 -1.76
C ASN A 906 -33.65 32.62 -3.00
N LYS A 907 -34.93 32.25 -2.86
CA LYS A 907 -35.90 32.25 -3.97
C LYS A 907 -36.70 33.56 -4.00
N LYS A 908 -36.64 34.27 -5.13
CA LYS A 908 -37.39 35.52 -5.38
C LYS A 908 -38.93 35.39 -5.45
N ARG A 909 -39.51 34.18 -5.31
CA ARG A 909 -40.95 33.92 -5.53
C ARG A 909 -41.61 33.26 -4.32
N GLY A 910 -42.18 34.07 -3.43
CA GLY A 910 -43.19 33.69 -2.43
C GLY A 910 -42.67 33.04 -1.12
N PRO A 911 -43.45 33.07 -0.02
CA PRO A 911 -43.03 32.61 1.32
C PRO A 911 -43.08 31.07 1.51
N PHE A 912 -43.31 30.31 0.44
CA PHE A 912 -43.44 28.84 0.49
C PHE A 912 -42.89 28.19 -0.79
N VAL A 913 -42.50 26.92 -0.69
CA VAL A 913 -41.89 26.15 -1.78
C VAL A 913 -42.61 24.81 -1.95
N SER A 914 -42.86 24.37 -3.19
CA SER A 914 -43.48 23.06 -3.42
C SER A 914 -42.55 21.91 -3.05
N LEU A 915 -43.07 20.84 -2.42
CA LEU A 915 -42.26 19.66 -2.05
C LEU A 915 -41.60 18.99 -3.27
N GLN A 916 -42.24 19.08 -4.43
CA GLN A 916 -41.67 18.60 -5.70
C GLN A 916 -40.42 19.40 -6.09
N LEU A 917 -40.39 20.72 -5.89
CA LEU A 917 -39.20 21.51 -6.16
C LEU A 917 -38.12 21.26 -5.11
N MET A 918 -38.52 21.16 -3.83
CA MET A 918 -37.61 20.84 -2.73
C MET A 918 -36.93 19.49 -2.95
N SER A 919 -37.57 18.51 -3.60
CA SER A 919 -36.96 17.20 -3.89
C SER A 919 -35.62 17.29 -4.65
N ARG A 920 -35.43 18.33 -5.47
CA ARG A 920 -34.18 18.59 -6.20
C ARG A 920 -33.02 18.99 -5.30
N TRP A 921 -33.30 19.45 -4.08
CA TRP A 921 -32.29 19.86 -3.12
C TRP A 921 -31.72 18.69 -2.33
N LYS A 922 -32.23 17.46 -2.50
CA LYS A 922 -31.84 16.28 -1.72
C LYS A 922 -30.33 16.05 -1.74
N ASN A 923 -29.73 16.18 -2.93
CA ASN A 923 -28.29 16.02 -3.13
C ASN A 923 -27.49 17.23 -2.65
N ILE A 924 -28.08 18.43 -2.68
CA ILE A 924 -27.43 19.68 -2.24
C ILE A 924 -27.26 19.69 -0.71
N VAL A 925 -28.29 19.27 0.03
CA VAL A 925 -28.25 19.25 1.51
C VAL A 925 -27.75 17.92 2.10
N GLY A 926 -27.37 16.95 1.26
CA GLY A 926 -26.80 15.67 1.69
C GLY A 926 -27.78 14.75 2.45
N LEU A 927 -29.06 14.74 2.08
CA LEU A 927 -30.09 13.94 2.76
C LEU A 927 -30.26 12.53 2.16
N ASN A 928 -30.20 11.50 3.02
CA ASN A 928 -30.44 10.11 2.61
C ASN A 928 -31.94 9.76 2.48
N VAL A 929 -32.83 10.53 3.10
CA VAL A 929 -34.29 10.41 3.00
C VAL A 929 -34.86 11.43 2.02
N SER A 930 -36.10 11.23 1.54
CA SER A 930 -36.76 12.26 0.74
C SER A 930 -36.95 13.54 1.57
N ILE A 931 -36.78 14.71 0.95
CA ILE A 931 -36.92 15.99 1.66
C ILE A 931 -38.33 16.13 2.25
N GLY A 932 -39.37 15.68 1.56
CA GLY A 932 -40.73 15.66 2.10
C GLY A 932 -40.85 14.84 3.39
N ALA A 933 -40.22 13.65 3.43
CA ALA A 933 -40.21 12.82 4.64
C ALA A 933 -39.35 13.42 5.76
N PHE A 934 -38.28 14.13 5.44
CA PHE A 934 -37.43 14.82 6.42
C PHE A 934 -38.15 16.02 7.05
N VAL A 935 -38.66 16.92 6.22
CA VAL A 935 -39.41 18.12 6.63
C VAL A 935 -40.65 17.72 7.45
N GLY A 936 -41.36 16.66 7.04
CA GLY A 936 -42.53 16.15 7.76
C GLY A 936 -42.27 15.58 9.16
N LYS A 937 -41.00 15.34 9.53
CA LYS A 937 -40.60 14.95 10.90
C LYS A 937 -40.45 16.15 11.85
N TYR A 938 -40.30 17.36 11.32
CA TYR A 938 -40.04 18.58 12.10
C TYR A 938 -41.15 19.63 11.89
N PRO A 939 -42.38 19.37 12.34
CA PRO A 939 -43.52 20.29 12.17
C PRO A 939 -43.31 21.64 12.88
N HIS A 940 -42.41 21.70 13.86
CA HIS A 940 -42.06 22.93 14.58
C HIS A 940 -41.11 23.85 13.80
N ALA A 941 -40.38 23.31 12.83
CA ALA A 941 -39.48 24.06 11.94
C ALA A 941 -40.13 24.36 10.58
N PHE A 942 -41.00 23.46 10.11
CA PHE A 942 -41.61 23.53 8.80
C PHE A 942 -43.10 23.21 8.83
N GLU A 943 -43.89 24.01 8.12
CA GLU A 943 -45.31 23.78 7.92
C GLU A 943 -45.59 23.30 6.50
N ILE A 944 -46.18 22.10 6.39
CA ILE A 944 -46.58 21.51 5.11
C ILE A 944 -48.09 21.73 4.92
N PHE A 945 -48.48 22.35 3.81
CA PHE A 945 -49.88 22.64 3.49
C PHE A 945 -50.16 22.44 1.99
N THR A 946 -51.43 22.26 1.63
CA THR A 946 -51.86 22.14 0.23
C THR A 946 -52.18 23.53 -0.32
N HIS A 947 -51.60 23.92 -1.45
CA HIS A 947 -51.83 25.23 -2.03
C HIS A 947 -53.31 25.41 -2.44
N PRO A 948 -54.01 26.48 -2.02
CA PRO A 948 -55.45 26.65 -2.24
C PRO A 948 -55.84 26.66 -3.73
N CYS A 949 -55.05 27.31 -4.60
CA CYS A 949 -55.31 27.34 -6.06
C CYS A 949 -54.67 26.19 -6.85
N ARG A 950 -53.43 25.76 -6.52
CA ARG A 950 -52.63 24.81 -7.33
C ARG A 950 -52.74 23.35 -6.87
N ARG A 951 -53.40 23.09 -5.74
CA ARG A 951 -53.60 21.76 -5.13
C ARG A 951 -52.33 20.92 -4.92
N ASN A 952 -51.14 21.53 -4.97
CA ASN A 952 -49.87 20.85 -4.73
C ASN A 952 -49.39 21.06 -3.28
N LEU A 953 -48.69 20.07 -2.74
CA LEU A 953 -48.09 20.14 -1.40
C LEU A 953 -46.93 21.15 -1.40
N CYS A 954 -47.04 22.14 -0.53
CA CYS A 954 -46.05 23.19 -0.31
C CYS A 954 -45.57 23.17 1.14
N CYS A 955 -44.39 23.72 1.35
CA CYS A 955 -43.74 23.85 2.65
C CYS A 955 -43.38 25.33 2.87
N ARG A 956 -43.66 25.85 4.06
CA ARG A 956 -43.13 27.15 4.54
C ARG A 956 -42.37 26.97 5.85
N ILE A 957 -41.49 27.91 6.16
CA ILE A 957 -40.78 27.97 7.45
C ILE A 957 -41.77 28.50 8.50
N THR A 958 -41.73 27.96 9.71
CA THR A 958 -42.57 28.46 10.82
C THR A 958 -42.07 29.82 11.32
N ASP A 959 -42.98 30.68 11.79
CA ASP A 959 -42.60 31.99 12.34
C ASP A 959 -41.62 31.85 13.52
N LYS A 960 -41.80 30.82 14.35
CA LYS A 960 -40.91 30.51 15.48
C LYS A 960 -39.46 30.21 15.07
N LEU A 961 -39.22 29.45 14.00
CA LEU A 961 -37.86 29.19 13.53
C LEU A 961 -37.29 30.44 12.85
N LYS A 962 -38.13 31.20 12.13
CA LYS A 962 -37.72 32.44 11.47
C LYS A 962 -37.28 33.50 12.48
N GLU A 963 -38.05 33.71 13.54
CA GLU A 963 -37.73 34.61 14.65
C GLU A 963 -36.40 34.24 15.31
N LEU A 964 -36.15 32.94 15.57
CA LEU A 964 -34.88 32.50 16.15
C LEU A 964 -33.69 32.75 15.21
N VAL A 965 -33.86 32.58 13.89
CA VAL A 965 -32.81 32.85 12.90
C VAL A 965 -32.47 34.34 12.86
N GLU A 966 -33.49 35.19 12.90
CA GLU A 966 -33.33 36.64 12.99
C GLU A 966 -32.73 37.07 14.34
N GLU A 967 -33.11 36.42 15.45
CA GLU A 967 -32.52 36.61 16.79
C GLU A 967 -31.02 36.24 16.78
N GLU A 968 -30.61 35.12 16.16
CA GLU A 968 -29.19 34.75 16.06
C GLU A 968 -28.40 35.82 15.29
N GLU A 969 -28.92 36.29 14.15
CA GLU A 969 -28.26 37.35 13.38
C GLU A 969 -28.18 38.68 14.15
N SER A 970 -29.19 39.05 14.93
CA SER A 970 -29.15 40.24 15.80
C SER A 970 -28.09 40.09 16.88
N VAL A 971 -28.10 38.97 17.59
CA VAL A 971 -27.16 38.70 18.69
C VAL A 971 -25.71 38.63 18.20
N VAL A 972 -25.47 38.04 17.02
CA VAL A 972 -24.12 38.04 16.40
C VAL A 972 -23.63 39.46 16.08
N ARG A 973 -24.53 40.35 15.64
CA ARG A 973 -24.21 41.77 15.39
C ARG A 973 -23.99 42.57 16.69
N GLU A 974 -24.79 42.31 17.72
CA GLU A 974 -24.63 42.96 19.03
C GLU A 974 -23.31 42.56 19.73
N PHE A 975 -22.88 41.30 19.58
CA PHE A 975 -21.65 40.75 20.15
C PHE A 975 -20.41 40.89 19.23
N GLU A 976 -20.43 41.86 18.32
CA GLU A 976 -19.34 42.14 17.38
C GLU A 976 -18.01 42.41 18.09
N VAL A 977 -18.02 43.16 19.20
CA VAL A 977 -16.83 43.50 20.00
C VAL A 977 -16.16 42.26 20.58
N ASP A 978 -16.94 41.27 21.02
CA ASP A 978 -16.40 39.99 21.49
C ASP A 978 -15.81 39.16 20.36
N ALA A 979 -16.39 39.23 19.16
CA ALA A 979 -15.83 38.58 17.97
C ALA A 979 -14.49 39.21 17.57
N VAL A 980 -14.38 40.54 17.62
CA VAL A 980 -13.12 41.28 17.45
C VAL A 980 -12.08 40.81 18.47
N ARG A 981 -12.45 40.72 19.75
CA ARG A 981 -11.56 40.24 20.81
C ARG A 981 -11.05 38.82 20.56
N ARG A 982 -11.90 37.91 20.07
CA ARG A 982 -11.50 36.53 19.69
C ARG A 982 -10.49 36.52 18.54
N VAL A 983 -10.73 37.31 17.49
CA VAL A 983 -9.81 37.42 16.34
C VAL A 983 -8.48 38.03 16.78
N LYS A 984 -8.50 39.04 17.64
CA LYS A 984 -7.29 39.64 18.24
C LYS A 984 -6.49 38.63 19.05
N LYS A 985 -7.14 37.83 19.91
CA LYS A 985 -6.49 36.74 20.66
C LYS A 985 -5.89 35.68 19.72
N LEU A 986 -6.56 35.30 18.64
CA LEU A 986 -6.00 34.35 17.65
C LEU A 986 -4.75 34.92 16.96
N LEU A 987 -4.74 36.21 16.62
CA LEU A 987 -3.57 36.89 16.04
C LEU A 987 -2.42 36.98 17.05
N LEU A 988 -2.71 37.24 18.33
CA LEU A 988 -1.71 37.26 19.41
C LEU A 988 -1.06 35.89 19.62
N MET A 989 -1.81 34.79 19.44
CA MET A 989 -1.28 33.42 19.48
C MET A 989 -0.43 33.06 18.25
N SER A 990 -0.59 33.79 17.13
CA SER A 990 0.22 33.59 15.92
C SER A 990 1.65 34.06 16.15
N ARG A 991 2.63 33.25 15.71
CA ARG A 991 4.06 33.57 15.88
C ARG A 991 4.46 34.91 15.25
N LYS A 992 3.77 35.30 14.17
CA LYS A 992 4.09 36.48 13.37
C LYS A 992 3.07 37.61 13.53
N GLY A 993 2.05 37.43 14.38
CA GLY A 993 0.93 38.38 14.45
C GLY A 993 0.07 38.40 13.20
N VAL A 994 0.12 37.34 12.38
CA VAL A 994 -0.54 37.25 11.08
C VAL A 994 -1.38 35.97 11.00
N LEU A 995 -2.56 36.05 10.40
CA LEU A 995 -3.45 34.92 10.10
C LEU A 995 -3.97 34.97 8.68
N ASN A 996 -4.23 33.80 8.10
CA ASN A 996 -4.92 33.71 6.82
C ASN A 996 -6.44 33.96 6.98
N VAL A 997 -7.00 34.91 6.23
CA VAL A 997 -8.43 35.27 6.22
C VAL A 997 -9.31 34.10 5.78
N HIS A 998 -8.81 33.22 4.91
CA HIS A 998 -9.49 31.99 4.53
C HIS A 998 -9.72 31.07 5.74
N ALA A 999 -8.75 30.95 6.65
CA ALA A 999 -8.89 30.14 7.85
C ALA A 999 -9.99 30.70 8.78
N LEU A 1000 -10.09 32.03 8.91
CA LEU A 1000 -11.17 32.70 9.64
C LEU A 1000 -12.54 32.47 8.98
N ARG A 1001 -12.60 32.51 7.64
CA ARG A 1001 -13.83 32.24 6.88
C ARG A 1001 -14.35 30.82 7.11
N LEU A 1002 -13.47 29.82 7.15
CA LEU A 1002 -13.83 28.42 7.40
C LEU A 1002 -14.38 28.19 8.82
N MET A 1003 -13.95 29.00 9.79
CA MET A 1003 -14.36 28.93 11.20
C MET A 1003 -15.29 30.05 11.64
N ARG A 1004 -15.89 30.81 10.72
CA ARG A 1004 -16.63 32.03 11.08
C ARG A 1004 -17.80 31.74 12.04
N LYS A 1005 -18.54 30.63 11.81
CA LYS A 1005 -19.73 30.27 12.60
C LYS A 1005 -19.32 29.87 14.02
N GLU A 1006 -18.20 29.16 14.14
CA GLU A 1006 -17.59 28.75 15.40
C GLU A 1006 -17.00 29.93 16.17
N LEU A 1007 -16.48 30.96 15.49
CA LEU A 1007 -15.96 32.18 16.12
C LEU A 1007 -17.04 33.24 16.41
N GLY A 1008 -18.25 33.06 15.87
CA GLY A 1008 -19.36 34.01 16.01
C GLY A 1008 -19.17 35.26 15.15
N LEU A 1009 -18.57 35.10 13.97
CA LEU A 1009 -18.37 36.17 12.99
C LEU A 1009 -19.58 36.26 12.02
N PRO A 1010 -20.02 37.47 11.63
CA PRO A 1010 -21.11 37.65 10.68
C PRO A 1010 -20.73 37.17 9.26
N GLU A 1011 -21.73 37.00 8.38
CA GLU A 1011 -21.50 36.50 7.01
C GLU A 1011 -20.56 37.40 6.20
N ASP A 1012 -20.61 38.71 6.45
CA ASP A 1012 -19.88 39.79 5.81
C ASP A 1012 -18.70 40.31 6.67
N PHE A 1013 -18.19 39.51 7.63
CA PHE A 1013 -17.18 39.95 8.61
C PHE A 1013 -15.93 40.63 8.03
N ARG A 1014 -15.60 40.38 6.77
CA ARG A 1014 -14.51 41.08 6.08
C ARG A 1014 -14.76 42.58 6.02
N ASP A 1015 -15.99 42.98 5.71
CA ASP A 1015 -16.39 44.37 5.55
C ASP A 1015 -16.96 44.94 6.85
N SER A 1016 -17.78 44.14 7.57
CA SER A 1016 -18.44 44.59 8.81
C SER A 1016 -17.53 44.59 10.04
N VAL A 1017 -16.51 43.72 10.08
CA VAL A 1017 -15.58 43.59 11.22
C VAL A 1017 -14.16 44.01 10.83
N LEU A 1018 -13.52 43.34 9.87
CA LEU A 1018 -12.10 43.59 9.58
C LEU A 1018 -11.87 44.99 8.98
N ALA A 1019 -12.76 45.48 8.11
CA ALA A 1019 -12.65 46.83 7.52
C ALA A 1019 -13.12 47.95 8.46
N LYS A 1020 -13.92 47.64 9.49
CA LYS A 1020 -14.41 48.61 10.48
C LYS A 1020 -13.37 48.88 11.57
N TYR A 1021 -12.66 47.85 12.02
CA TYR A 1021 -11.64 47.94 13.08
C TYR A 1021 -10.21 48.05 12.52
N THR A 1022 -9.98 49.02 11.63
CA THR A 1022 -8.66 49.25 10.98
C THR A 1022 -7.57 49.70 11.94
N SER A 1023 -7.93 50.18 13.13
CA SER A 1023 -7.01 50.46 14.23
C SER A 1023 -6.46 49.20 14.90
N GLU A 1024 -7.16 48.06 14.79
CA GLU A 1024 -6.77 46.79 15.40
C GLU A 1024 -6.25 45.78 14.37
N PHE A 1025 -6.78 45.80 13.14
CA PHE A 1025 -6.42 44.87 12.08
C PHE A 1025 -5.99 45.57 10.79
N ARG A 1026 -4.98 45.02 10.13
CA ARG A 1026 -4.51 45.44 8.81
C ARG A 1026 -4.58 44.30 7.83
N LEU A 1027 -5.31 44.47 6.73
CA LEU A 1027 -5.26 43.53 5.62
C LEU A 1027 -4.03 43.85 4.77
N VAL A 1028 -3.04 42.97 4.79
CA VAL A 1028 -1.77 43.13 4.04
C VAL A 1028 -1.98 42.80 2.56
N ASP A 1029 -2.83 41.83 2.27
CA ASP A 1029 -3.28 41.43 0.94
C ASP A 1029 -4.72 40.89 1.00
N LEU A 1030 -5.22 40.30 -0.09
CA LEU A 1030 -6.59 39.79 -0.14
C LEU A 1030 -6.86 38.62 0.84
N GLU A 1031 -5.83 37.96 1.36
CA GLU A 1031 -5.92 36.73 2.15
C GLU A 1031 -5.16 36.77 3.48
N THR A 1032 -4.44 37.84 3.80
CA THR A 1032 -3.56 37.95 4.96
C THR A 1032 -3.98 39.08 5.89
N LEU A 1033 -4.31 38.72 7.14
CA LEU A 1033 -4.67 39.63 8.22
C LEU A 1033 -3.51 39.78 9.20
N GLU A 1034 -3.07 41.01 9.44
CA GLU A 1034 -2.02 41.37 10.40
C GLU A 1034 -2.62 42.14 11.57
N LEU A 1035 -2.08 41.90 12.77
CA LEU A 1035 -2.39 42.69 13.96
C LEU A 1035 -1.65 44.03 13.91
N VAL A 1036 -2.36 45.14 14.07
CA VAL A 1036 -1.73 46.46 14.20
C VAL A 1036 -1.30 46.63 15.65
N ASP A 1037 0.01 46.86 15.89
CA ASP A 1037 0.53 47.13 17.23
C ASP A 1037 -0.08 48.43 17.78
N GLY A 1038 -1.06 48.28 18.68
CA GLY A 1038 -1.79 49.35 19.35
C GLY A 1038 -2.41 48.82 20.66
N ASP A 1039 -1.90 49.38 21.77
CA ASP A 1039 -2.17 49.07 23.18
C ASP A 1039 -1.91 47.61 23.63
N ASP A 1040 -0.80 47.43 24.35
CA ASP A 1040 -0.51 46.26 25.20
C ASP A 1040 -1.48 46.26 26.40
N ASP A 1041 -2.76 45.95 26.16
CA ASP A 1041 -3.71 45.68 27.23
C ASP A 1041 -3.30 44.33 27.87
N GLU A 1042 -2.49 44.38 28.94
CA GLU A 1042 -1.94 43.19 29.62
C GLU A 1042 -3.04 42.15 29.95
N ARG A 1043 -4.28 42.60 30.14
CA ARG A 1043 -5.47 41.77 30.38
C ARG A 1043 -5.85 40.86 29.21
N LEU A 1044 -5.56 41.24 27.96
CA LEU A 1044 -5.84 40.42 26.78
C LEU A 1044 -4.87 39.23 26.63
N SER A 1045 -3.73 39.26 27.31
CA SER A 1045 -2.68 38.23 27.25
C SER A 1045 -2.87 37.08 28.26
N VAL A 1046 -3.97 37.10 29.02
CA VAL A 1046 -4.33 36.02 29.96
C VAL A 1046 -5.10 34.92 29.23
N ALA A 1047 -4.61 33.68 29.31
CA ALA A 1047 -5.27 32.49 28.75
C ALA A 1047 -6.37 31.98 29.69
N LYS A 1048 -7.41 31.34 29.13
CA LYS A 1048 -8.56 30.83 29.90
C LYS A 1048 -8.16 29.81 30.97
N VAL A 1049 -7.12 29.02 30.70
CA VAL A 1049 -6.57 28.07 31.67
C VAL A 1049 -5.91 28.77 32.87
N GLU A 1050 -5.41 30.00 32.71
CA GLU A 1050 -4.80 30.79 33.78
C GLU A 1050 -5.85 31.39 34.70
N GLU A 1051 -6.96 31.88 34.14
CA GLU A 1051 -8.14 32.32 34.93
C GLU A 1051 -8.65 31.17 35.82
N TRP A 1052 -8.79 29.96 35.25
CA TRP A 1052 -9.18 28.78 36.02
C TRP A 1052 -8.21 28.47 37.17
N ARG A 1053 -6.89 28.57 36.95
CA ARG A 1053 -5.90 28.30 38.01
C ARG A 1053 -5.96 29.30 39.14
N GLU A 1054 -6.20 30.57 38.83
CA GLU A 1054 -6.33 31.61 39.85
C GLU A 1054 -7.54 31.34 40.75
N VAL A 1055 -8.66 30.91 40.15
CA VAL A 1055 -9.86 30.48 40.88
C VAL A 1055 -9.55 29.25 41.74
N GLU A 1056 -8.94 28.20 41.19
CA GLU A 1056 -8.60 26.99 41.94
C GLU A 1056 -7.61 27.24 43.09
N TYR A 1057 -6.64 28.14 42.88
CA TYR A 1057 -5.70 28.57 43.93
C TYR A 1057 -6.42 29.30 45.07
N ARG A 1058 -7.33 30.24 44.73
CA ARG A 1058 -8.09 31.03 45.71
C ARG A 1058 -9.16 30.23 46.45
N GLU A 1059 -9.89 29.37 45.74
CA GLU A 1059 -11.07 28.67 46.28
C GLU A 1059 -10.71 27.32 46.92
N LYS A 1060 -9.71 26.59 46.41
CA LYS A 1060 -9.34 25.24 46.91
C LYS A 1060 -8.04 25.20 47.70
N TRP A 1061 -7.38 26.34 47.94
CA TRP A 1061 -6.16 26.48 48.74
C TRP A 1061 -5.01 25.53 48.33
N LEU A 1062 -4.93 25.17 47.05
CA LEU A 1062 -3.83 24.37 46.50
C LEU A 1062 -2.55 25.21 46.45
N SER A 1063 -1.37 24.61 46.64
CA SER A 1063 -0.13 25.39 46.61
C SER A 1063 0.18 25.92 45.20
N GLU A 1064 0.81 27.10 45.12
CA GLU A 1064 1.19 27.74 43.84
C GLU A 1064 2.03 26.77 42.97
N PHE A 1065 2.89 25.97 43.60
CA PHE A 1065 3.70 24.95 42.94
C PHE A 1065 2.87 23.85 42.24
N GLU A 1066 1.66 23.57 42.74
CA GLU A 1066 0.81 22.47 42.28
C GLU A 1066 -0.17 22.89 41.17
N THR A 1067 -0.49 24.18 41.08
CA THR A 1067 -1.45 24.72 40.09
C THR A 1067 -0.78 25.50 38.95
N ASN A 1068 0.46 25.97 39.10
CA ASN A 1068 1.15 26.87 38.16
C ASN A 1068 1.07 26.45 36.68
N TYR A 1069 1.13 25.15 36.40
CA TYR A 1069 1.15 24.61 35.03
C TYR A 1069 0.03 23.61 34.74
N ALA A 1070 -0.98 23.53 35.60
CA ALA A 1070 -2.00 22.50 35.51
C ALA A 1070 -3.09 22.81 34.47
N PHE A 1071 -3.68 21.77 33.88
CA PHE A 1071 -4.88 21.84 33.05
C PHE A 1071 -6.05 21.16 33.77
N PRO A 1072 -7.31 21.60 33.55
CA PRO A 1072 -8.48 20.89 34.04
C PRO A 1072 -8.54 19.51 33.39
N ILE A 1073 -8.68 18.46 34.20
CA ILE A 1073 -8.79 17.07 33.72
C ILE A 1073 -10.17 16.54 34.10
N ASN A 1074 -10.99 16.23 33.09
CA ASN A 1074 -12.25 15.50 33.26
C ASN A 1074 -12.24 14.21 32.42
N LEU A 1075 -12.01 13.07 33.07
CA LEU A 1075 -11.98 11.77 32.40
C LEU A 1075 -13.39 11.21 32.17
N PRO A 1076 -13.69 10.62 31.00
CA PRO A 1076 -15.02 10.11 30.69
C PRO A 1076 -15.43 8.96 31.63
N THR A 1077 -16.72 8.87 31.92
CA THR A 1077 -17.29 7.76 32.70
C THR A 1077 -16.94 6.42 32.04
N GLY A 1078 -16.30 5.51 32.79
CA GLY A 1078 -15.81 4.23 32.27
C GLY A 1078 -14.42 4.26 31.64
N PHE A 1079 -13.65 5.34 31.81
CA PHE A 1079 -12.23 5.38 31.44
C PHE A 1079 -11.41 4.39 32.27
N LYS A 1080 -10.73 3.44 31.60
CA LYS A 1080 -9.86 2.46 32.27
C LYS A 1080 -8.50 3.09 32.53
N ILE A 1081 -8.17 3.31 33.80
CA ILE A 1081 -6.87 3.85 34.22
C ILE A 1081 -5.84 2.72 34.20
N GLU A 1082 -4.89 2.78 33.27
CA GLU A 1082 -3.78 1.82 33.19
C GLU A 1082 -2.73 2.04 34.29
N LYS A 1083 -1.96 0.99 34.62
CA LYS A 1083 -0.91 1.07 35.64
C LYS A 1083 0.19 2.03 35.17
N GLY A 1084 0.42 3.10 35.93
CA GLY A 1084 1.39 4.16 35.60
C GLY A 1084 0.77 5.44 35.01
N PHE A 1085 -0.45 5.37 34.46
CA PHE A 1085 -1.11 6.53 33.81
C PHE A 1085 -1.26 7.74 34.75
N ARG A 1086 -1.61 7.52 36.02
CA ARG A 1086 -1.75 8.61 37.00
C ARG A 1086 -0.43 9.30 37.30
N GLU A 1087 0.67 8.55 37.34
CA GLU A 1087 2.00 9.10 37.61
C GLU A 1087 2.53 9.88 36.41
N GLU A 1088 2.34 9.35 35.18
CA GLU A 1088 2.66 10.06 33.94
C GLU A 1088 1.85 11.36 33.82
N LEU A 1089 0.54 11.31 34.08
CA LEU A 1089 -0.32 12.49 34.05
C LEU A 1089 0.12 13.51 35.10
N ARG A 1090 0.43 13.08 36.33
CA ARG A 1090 0.92 13.96 37.41
C ARG A 1090 2.23 14.64 37.02
N ASN A 1091 3.17 13.89 36.43
CA ASN A 1091 4.44 14.43 35.97
C ASN A 1091 4.22 15.43 34.84
N TRP A 1092 3.37 15.12 33.86
CA TRP A 1092 3.02 16.02 32.76
C TRP A 1092 2.34 17.31 33.26
N GLN A 1093 1.44 17.23 34.24
CA GLN A 1093 0.77 18.39 34.85
C GLN A 1093 1.77 19.35 35.53
N ARG A 1094 2.89 18.85 36.04
CA ARG A 1094 3.97 19.66 36.65
C ARG A 1094 4.97 20.26 35.65
N VAL A 1095 4.99 19.80 34.39
CA VAL A 1095 5.90 20.35 33.38
C VAL A 1095 5.61 21.84 33.15
N PRO A 1096 6.59 22.74 33.24
CA PRO A 1096 6.40 24.14 32.87
C PRO A 1096 6.00 24.26 31.40
N TYR A 1097 4.95 25.02 31.10
CA TYR A 1097 4.54 25.31 29.71
C TYR A 1097 4.66 26.81 29.43
N LEU A 1098 4.95 27.11 28.17
CA LEU A 1098 4.95 28.48 27.67
C LEU A 1098 3.50 28.92 27.44
N LYS A 1099 3.11 30.11 27.91
CA LYS A 1099 1.76 30.63 27.67
C LYS A 1099 1.47 30.70 26.16
N PRO A 1100 0.20 30.52 25.72
CA PRO A 1100 -0.16 30.59 24.30
C PRO A 1100 0.28 31.88 23.60
N TYR A 1101 0.30 32.98 24.36
CA TYR A 1101 0.63 34.33 23.89
C TYR A 1101 2.13 34.67 23.98
N GLU A 1102 2.97 33.82 24.59
CA GLU A 1102 4.41 34.07 24.70
C GLU A 1102 5.17 33.73 23.40
N ARG A 1103 5.93 34.72 22.89
CA ARG A 1103 6.71 34.62 21.64
C ARG A 1103 8.15 34.10 21.80
N LYS A 1104 8.58 33.72 23.01
CA LYS A 1104 9.96 33.25 23.30
C LYS A 1104 10.32 31.97 22.53
N GLU A 1105 11.62 31.75 22.29
CA GLU A 1105 12.12 30.56 21.58
C GLU A 1105 11.65 29.25 22.24
N ILE A 1106 11.12 28.37 21.40
CA ILE A 1106 10.56 27.09 21.80
C ILE A 1106 11.70 26.19 22.30
N SER A 1107 11.63 25.79 23.57
CA SER A 1107 12.57 24.86 24.21
C SER A 1107 12.79 23.58 23.39
N ARG A 1108 14.02 23.04 23.40
CA ARG A 1108 14.38 21.76 22.75
C ARG A 1108 13.74 20.52 23.42
N SER A 1109 13.07 20.69 24.57
CA SER A 1109 12.37 19.60 25.26
C SER A 1109 11.04 19.25 24.59
N VAL A 1110 10.91 17.98 24.24
CA VAL A 1110 9.77 17.38 23.54
C VAL A 1110 8.47 17.51 24.36
N GLU A 1111 8.51 17.26 25.67
CA GLU A 1111 7.34 17.37 26.56
C GLU A 1111 6.83 18.81 26.72
N ARG A 1112 7.74 19.79 26.80
CA ARG A 1112 7.38 21.22 26.87
C ARG A 1112 6.74 21.71 25.57
N PHE A 1113 7.21 21.19 24.44
CA PHE A 1113 6.61 21.48 23.14
C PHE A 1113 5.17 20.96 23.05
N GLU A 1114 4.95 19.69 23.43
CA GLU A 1114 3.61 19.11 23.47
C GLU A 1114 2.68 19.90 24.37
N LYS A 1115 3.13 20.29 25.56
CA LYS A 1115 2.32 21.05 26.50
C LYS A 1115 1.95 22.44 25.98
N ARG A 1116 2.84 23.10 25.23
CA ARG A 1116 2.52 24.34 24.49
C ARG A 1116 1.47 24.11 23.41
N VAL A 1117 1.57 23.03 22.63
CA VAL A 1117 0.57 22.70 21.60
C VAL A 1117 -0.80 22.44 22.23
N VAL A 1118 -0.85 21.71 23.36
CA VAL A 1118 -2.08 21.51 24.12
C VAL A 1118 -2.65 22.84 24.60
N ALA A 1119 -1.83 23.75 25.14
CA ALA A 1119 -2.26 25.08 25.56
C ALA A 1119 -2.86 25.91 24.41
N VAL A 1120 -2.23 25.88 23.24
CA VAL A 1120 -2.70 26.60 22.04
C VAL A 1120 -4.04 26.05 21.55
N ILE A 1121 -4.21 24.72 21.51
CA ILE A 1121 -5.47 24.10 21.09
C ILE A 1121 -6.57 24.36 22.13
N HIS A 1122 -6.24 24.30 23.42
CA HIS A 1122 -7.14 24.60 24.52
C HIS A 1122 -7.66 26.04 24.44
N GLU A 1123 -6.77 27.01 24.27
CA GLU A 1123 -7.16 28.42 24.15
C GLU A 1123 -8.00 28.65 22.89
N LEU A 1124 -7.62 28.09 21.73
CA LEU A 1124 -8.40 28.23 20.50
C LEU A 1124 -9.83 27.68 20.65
N LEU A 1125 -9.99 26.49 21.24
CA LEU A 1125 -11.32 25.95 21.53
C LEU A 1125 -12.09 26.85 22.49
N SER A 1126 -11.40 27.38 23.51
CA SER A 1126 -11.97 28.34 24.46
C SER A 1126 -12.42 29.65 23.81
N LEU A 1127 -11.89 30.03 22.65
CA LEU A 1127 -12.36 31.20 21.89
C LEU A 1127 -13.61 30.91 21.05
N THR A 1128 -13.90 29.65 20.73
CA THR A 1128 -15.11 29.32 19.97
C THR A 1128 -16.39 29.48 20.81
N VAL A 1129 -17.51 29.77 20.14
CA VAL A 1129 -18.84 29.93 20.72
C VAL A 1129 -19.30 28.66 21.42
N GLU A 1130 -19.13 27.52 20.76
CA GLU A 1130 -19.58 26.20 21.25
C GLU A 1130 -18.45 25.38 21.91
N LYS A 1131 -17.25 25.95 22.10
CA LYS A 1131 -16.10 25.23 22.70
C LYS A 1131 -15.77 23.92 21.96
N MET A 1132 -16.04 23.89 20.65
CA MET A 1132 -15.82 22.74 19.77
C MET A 1132 -15.51 23.19 18.35
N VAL A 1133 -14.80 22.35 17.59
CA VAL A 1133 -14.47 22.59 16.18
C VAL A 1133 -14.25 21.28 15.43
N GLU A 1134 -14.49 21.26 14.12
CA GLU A 1134 -14.05 20.15 13.27
C GLU A 1134 -12.52 20.08 13.19
N VAL A 1135 -11.95 18.87 13.35
CA VAL A 1135 -10.49 18.65 13.37
C VAL A 1135 -9.80 19.11 12.08
N GLU A 1136 -10.52 19.05 10.96
CA GLU A 1136 -10.05 19.51 9.64
C GLU A 1136 -9.95 21.04 9.58
N ARG A 1137 -10.92 21.77 10.15
CA ARG A 1137 -10.88 23.24 10.21
C ARG A 1137 -9.73 23.74 11.07
N LEU A 1138 -9.46 23.04 12.19
CA LEU A 1138 -8.31 23.32 13.04
C LEU A 1138 -6.96 23.11 12.32
N ALA A 1139 -6.93 22.27 11.27
CA ALA A 1139 -5.71 22.05 10.50
C ALA A 1139 -5.24 23.30 9.73
N HIS A 1140 -6.15 24.21 9.37
CA HIS A 1140 -5.82 25.45 8.64
C HIS A 1140 -5.02 26.44 9.50
N PHE A 1141 -5.13 26.36 10.83
CA PHE A 1141 -4.39 27.22 11.77
C PHE A 1141 -3.02 26.65 12.16
N ARG A 1142 -2.65 25.45 11.71
CA ARG A 1142 -1.41 24.77 12.16
C ARG A 1142 -0.15 25.57 11.88
N LYS A 1143 -0.05 26.17 10.69
CA LYS A 1143 1.12 26.93 10.25
C LYS A 1143 1.28 28.21 11.07
N ASP A 1144 0.18 28.95 11.24
CA ASP A 1144 0.19 30.26 11.89
C ASP A 1144 0.40 30.14 13.41
N LEU A 1145 -0.20 29.11 14.03
CA LEU A 1145 -0.09 28.83 15.47
C LEU A 1145 1.11 27.94 15.85
N ALA A 1146 1.96 27.61 14.88
CA ALA A 1146 3.19 26.82 15.08
C ALA A 1146 2.97 25.40 15.66
N ILE A 1147 1.95 24.70 15.18
CA ILE A 1147 1.67 23.30 15.51
C ILE A 1147 2.50 22.39 14.58
N GLU A 1148 3.78 22.16 14.93
CA GLU A 1148 4.77 21.36 14.15
C GLU A 1148 4.54 19.85 14.22
N VAL A 1149 3.40 19.39 14.74
CA VAL A 1149 3.16 17.99 15.16
C VAL A 1149 1.82 17.48 14.65
N ASN A 1150 1.66 16.15 14.64
CA ASN A 1150 0.39 15.55 14.24
C ASN A 1150 -0.71 15.86 15.25
N LEU A 1151 -1.61 16.77 14.87
CA LEU A 1151 -2.72 17.24 15.70
C LEU A 1151 -3.58 16.10 16.29
N ARG A 1152 -3.86 15.06 15.50
CA ARG A 1152 -4.66 13.91 15.96
C ARG A 1152 -3.95 13.12 17.05
N GLU A 1153 -2.63 13.02 16.98
CA GLU A 1153 -1.83 12.29 17.94
C GLU A 1153 -1.78 12.99 19.30
N VAL A 1154 -1.59 14.31 19.30
CA VAL A 1154 -1.59 15.13 20.52
C VAL A 1154 -2.97 15.12 21.18
N ILE A 1155 -4.03 15.38 20.42
CA ILE A 1155 -5.40 15.42 20.96
C ILE A 1155 -5.79 14.10 21.62
N LEU A 1156 -5.51 12.97 20.95
CA LEU A 1156 -5.91 11.64 21.45
C LEU A 1156 -5.04 11.13 22.61
N LYS A 1157 -3.87 11.75 22.84
CA LYS A 1157 -3.03 11.47 24.00
C LYS A 1157 -3.56 12.13 25.29
N HIS A 1158 -4.40 13.15 25.17
CA HIS A 1158 -4.97 13.91 26.30
C HIS A 1158 -6.50 13.79 26.40
N PRO A 1159 -7.05 12.57 26.61
CA PRO A 1159 -8.50 12.32 26.62
C PRO A 1159 -9.25 12.98 27.79
N GLY A 1160 -8.53 13.48 28.81
CA GLY A 1160 -9.11 14.22 29.93
C GLY A 1160 -9.33 15.71 29.65
N ILE A 1161 -8.68 16.27 28.62
CA ILE A 1161 -8.82 17.67 28.19
C ILE A 1161 -9.71 17.72 26.95
N PHE A 1162 -9.45 16.83 25.98
CA PHE A 1162 -10.11 16.82 24.68
C PHE A 1162 -10.96 15.58 24.46
N TYR A 1163 -12.10 15.74 23.80
CA TYR A 1163 -12.91 14.62 23.32
C TYR A 1163 -13.11 14.71 21.81
N VAL A 1164 -12.91 13.59 21.10
CA VAL A 1164 -13.14 13.50 19.65
C VAL A 1164 -14.40 12.68 19.37
N SER A 1165 -15.44 13.33 18.85
CA SER A 1165 -16.62 12.64 18.32
C SER A 1165 -16.40 12.24 16.87
N THR A 1166 -16.77 11.00 16.56
CA THR A 1166 -16.77 10.45 15.19
C THR A 1166 -18.19 10.31 14.65
N LYS A 1167 -19.18 10.96 15.28
CA LYS A 1167 -20.57 10.89 14.81
C LYS A 1167 -20.76 11.80 13.61
N GLY A 1168 -20.79 11.17 12.43
CA GLY A 1168 -21.08 11.75 11.11
C GLY A 1168 -19.85 11.78 10.18
N SER A 1169 -19.90 12.58 9.11
CA SER A 1169 -18.89 12.61 8.01
C SER A 1169 -17.50 13.12 8.41
N THR A 1170 -17.40 13.91 9.48
CA THR A 1170 -16.20 14.65 9.91
C THR A 1170 -15.98 14.43 11.41
N GLN A 1171 -14.72 14.52 11.87
CA GLN A 1171 -14.37 14.39 13.29
C GLN A 1171 -14.48 15.73 14.00
N THR A 1172 -15.26 15.80 15.09
CA THR A 1172 -15.44 17.03 15.88
C THR A 1172 -14.72 16.93 17.21
N LEU A 1173 -13.91 17.95 17.52
CA LEU A 1173 -13.14 18.10 18.74
C LEU A 1173 -13.88 18.97 19.75
N PHE A 1174 -13.99 18.49 20.98
CA PHE A 1174 -14.59 19.17 22.13
C PHE A 1174 -13.55 19.47 23.19
N LEU A 1175 -13.70 20.62 23.84
CA LEU A 1175 -13.06 20.92 25.12
C LEU A 1175 -13.92 20.37 26.27
N ARG A 1176 -13.45 19.33 26.97
CA ARG A 1176 -14.30 18.56 27.90
C ARG A 1176 -14.76 19.38 29.10
N GLU A 1177 -13.87 20.16 29.69
CA GLU A 1177 -14.16 20.98 30.88
C GLU A 1177 -15.27 22.01 30.66
N ALA A 1178 -15.52 22.41 29.41
CA ALA A 1178 -16.54 23.39 29.09
C ALA A 1178 -17.97 22.82 29.09
N TYR A 1179 -18.11 21.49 29.21
CA TYR A 1179 -19.39 20.80 29.07
C TYR A 1179 -19.77 20.05 30.35
N SER A 1180 -21.02 20.25 30.79
CA SER A 1180 -21.67 19.43 31.82
C SER A 1180 -23.02 18.95 31.30
N LYS A 1181 -23.31 17.65 31.46
CA LYS A 1181 -24.54 17.00 30.99
C LYS A 1181 -24.88 17.27 29.50
N GLY A 1182 -23.90 17.58 28.65
CA GLY A 1182 -24.08 17.87 27.22
C GLY A 1182 -24.47 19.32 26.90
N CYS A 1183 -24.35 20.23 27.87
CA CYS A 1183 -24.55 21.67 27.72
C CYS A 1183 -23.28 22.42 28.12
N LEU A 1184 -23.07 23.61 27.57
CA LEU A 1184 -21.99 24.49 28.02
C LEU A 1184 -22.23 24.96 29.46
N ILE A 1185 -21.16 24.95 30.27
CA ILE A 1185 -21.18 25.46 31.65
C ILE A 1185 -21.27 26.99 31.64
N GLU A 1186 -20.53 27.65 30.75
CA GLU A 1186 -20.56 29.10 30.55
C GLU A 1186 -21.20 29.42 29.18
N PRO A 1187 -22.55 29.46 29.06
CA PRO A 1187 -23.21 29.77 27.81
C PRO A 1187 -23.04 31.25 27.45
N ASN A 1188 -22.76 31.53 26.18
CA ASN A 1188 -22.83 32.89 25.63
C ASN A 1188 -24.18 33.11 24.91
N PRO A 1189 -24.59 34.37 24.68
CA PRO A 1189 -25.90 34.65 24.06
C PRO A 1189 -26.09 34.02 22.68
N VAL A 1190 -25.05 33.94 21.84
CA VAL A 1190 -25.11 33.25 20.54
C VAL A 1190 -25.42 31.76 20.71
N TYR A 1191 -24.76 31.10 21.68
CA TYR A 1191 -25.04 29.71 22.03
C TYR A 1191 -26.46 29.53 22.57
N SER A 1192 -26.95 30.45 23.41
CA SER A 1192 -28.31 30.38 23.96
C SER A 1192 -29.38 30.38 22.86
N VAL A 1193 -29.23 31.22 21.83
CA VAL A 1193 -30.15 31.23 20.68
C VAL A 1193 -30.03 29.94 19.85
N ARG A 1194 -28.80 29.50 19.54
CA ARG A 1194 -28.57 28.22 18.84
C ARG A 1194 -29.16 27.04 19.60
N ARG A 1195 -29.14 27.09 20.93
CA ARG A 1195 -29.73 26.07 21.78
C ARG A 1195 -31.26 26.05 21.68
N LYS A 1196 -31.91 27.21 21.72
CA LYS A 1196 -33.36 27.32 21.47
C LYS A 1196 -33.75 26.71 20.12
N MET A 1197 -32.94 26.93 19.07
CA MET A 1197 -33.15 26.29 17.76
C MET A 1197 -32.96 24.77 17.81
N LEU A 1198 -31.94 24.29 18.54
CA LEU A 1198 -31.68 22.87 18.71
C LEU A 1198 -32.83 22.17 19.46
N ASP A 1199 -33.41 22.84 20.45
CA ASP A 1199 -34.55 22.32 21.22
C ASP A 1199 -35.78 22.15 20.32
N LEU A 1200 -35.99 23.00 19.30
CA LEU A 1200 -37.02 22.78 18.27
C LEU A 1200 -36.81 21.49 17.46
N VAL A 1201 -35.56 21.05 17.28
CA VAL A 1201 -35.22 19.80 16.58
C VAL A 1201 -35.43 18.58 17.49
N LEU A 1202 -35.35 18.75 18.81
CA LEU A 1202 -35.55 17.68 19.78
C LEU A 1202 -37.03 17.34 20.00
N LEU A 1203 -37.94 18.24 19.65
CA LEU A 1203 -39.39 18.01 19.66
C LEU A 1203 -39.81 17.09 18.49
N GLU A 1204 -39.54 15.78 18.58
CA GLU A 1204 -39.98 14.80 17.59
C GLU A 1204 -41.46 14.40 17.81
N LYS A 1205 -42.21 14.13 16.72
CA LYS A 1205 -43.66 13.79 16.64
C LYS A 1205 -44.20 12.70 17.61
N ARG A 1206 -43.36 11.97 18.33
CA ARG A 1206 -43.76 10.88 19.24
C ARG A 1206 -43.99 11.30 20.69
N HIS A 1207 -43.38 12.40 21.15
CA HIS A 1207 -43.52 12.86 22.55
C HIS A 1207 -44.64 13.90 22.75
N SER A 1208 -45.30 14.33 21.67
CA SER A 1208 -46.37 15.35 21.76
C SER A 1208 -47.64 14.87 22.47
N LYS A 1209 -47.90 13.56 22.61
CA LYS A 1209 -49.07 13.08 23.39
C LYS A 1209 -48.81 12.95 24.89
N GLU A 1210 -47.57 12.75 25.32
CA GLU A 1210 -47.22 12.61 26.75
C GLU A 1210 -46.87 13.97 27.40
N LEU A 1211 -46.37 14.94 26.63
CA LEU A 1211 -46.08 16.31 27.13
C LEU A 1211 -47.31 17.25 27.13
N LEU A 1212 -48.34 16.98 26.32
CA LEU A 1212 -49.58 17.76 26.36
C LEU A 1212 -50.43 17.49 27.61
N GLN A 1213 -50.11 16.43 28.36
CA GLN A 1213 -50.80 16.09 29.61
C GLN A 1213 -50.04 16.58 30.85
N SER A 1214 -48.77 16.96 30.72
CA SER A 1214 -47.97 17.60 31.79
C SER A 1214 -47.85 19.12 31.65
N CYS A 1215 -48.26 19.70 30.51
CA CYS A 1215 -48.19 21.16 30.26
C CYS A 1215 -49.42 21.95 30.74
N GLU A 1216 -50.40 21.33 31.39
CA GLU A 1216 -51.56 22.05 31.98
C GLU A 1216 -51.42 22.33 33.49
N GLU A 1217 -50.38 21.83 34.18
CA GLU A 1217 -50.19 22.04 35.63
C GLU A 1217 -49.00 22.95 36.03
N GLU A 1218 -48.16 23.43 35.10
CA GLU A 1218 -47.01 24.31 35.43
C GLU A 1218 -47.11 25.71 34.77
N ARG A 1219 -48.32 26.26 34.69
CA ARG A 1219 -48.52 27.70 34.50
C ARG A 1219 -48.76 28.34 35.85
N ASP A 1220 -47.67 28.61 36.54
CA ASP A 1220 -47.48 29.61 37.59
C ASP A 1220 -46.31 29.12 38.45
N VAL A 1221 -45.17 29.79 38.38
CA VAL A 1221 -44.32 30.16 39.52
C VAL A 1221 -43.11 30.93 38.98
N GLU A 1222 -42.95 32.12 39.55
CA GLU A 1222 -41.84 33.05 39.43
C GLU A 1222 -40.49 32.34 39.56
N VAL A 1223 -39.53 32.71 38.71
CA VAL A 1223 -38.11 32.36 38.91
C VAL A 1223 -37.59 33.17 40.10
N ARG A 1224 -37.79 32.63 41.31
CA ARG A 1224 -36.98 32.99 42.48
C ARG A 1224 -35.64 32.27 42.40
N TYR A 1225 -34.58 33.04 42.56
CA TYR A 1225 -33.31 32.52 43.05
C TYR A 1225 -33.57 31.97 44.45
N ASP A 1226 -33.43 30.66 44.64
CA ASP A 1226 -33.20 30.08 45.95
C ASP A 1226 -32.02 29.13 45.87
N GLU A 1227 -31.15 29.33 46.86
CA GLU A 1227 -29.93 28.60 47.18
C GLU A 1227 -30.26 27.15 47.62
N ASP A 1228 -29.22 26.34 47.72
CA ASP A 1228 -29.20 24.96 48.25
C ASP A 1228 -29.76 23.82 47.38
N TRP A 1229 -28.87 23.28 46.54
CA TRP A 1229 -28.86 21.86 46.21
C TRP A 1229 -27.44 21.27 46.34
N GLU A 1230 -27.05 20.96 47.58
CA GLU A 1230 -26.13 19.86 47.86
C GLU A 1230 -26.82 18.54 47.47
N GLY A 1231 -26.44 17.98 46.33
CA GLY A 1231 -26.89 16.68 45.86
C GLY A 1231 -25.83 16.06 44.95
N GLU A 1232 -25.39 14.86 45.33
CA GLU A 1232 -24.19 14.17 44.85
C GLU A 1232 -23.91 14.28 43.34
N ARG A 1233 -22.68 14.69 43.01
CA ARG A 1233 -22.15 14.66 41.64
C ARG A 1233 -22.07 13.21 41.19
N ASP A 1234 -22.99 12.81 40.33
CA ASP A 1234 -23.03 11.49 39.73
C ASP A 1234 -21.82 11.28 38.80
N GLY A 1235 -20.73 10.76 39.36
CA GLY A 1235 -19.73 9.94 38.66
C GLY A 1235 -18.73 10.60 37.70
N ASP A 1236 -18.42 11.89 37.82
CA ASP A 1236 -17.22 12.47 37.18
C ASP A 1236 -15.99 12.20 38.06
N TRP A 1237 -15.06 11.36 37.57
CA TRP A 1237 -13.74 11.20 38.19
C TRP A 1237 -12.94 12.49 37.98
N ILE A 1238 -13.23 13.52 38.78
CA ILE A 1238 -12.29 14.62 38.98
C ILE A 1238 -11.15 14.02 39.80
N LEU A 1239 -10.00 13.79 39.18
CA LEU A 1239 -8.80 13.42 39.92
C LEU A 1239 -8.42 14.63 40.79
N PRO A 1240 -8.49 14.56 42.14
CA PRO A 1240 -7.89 15.58 42.97
C PRO A 1240 -6.42 15.65 42.56
N ILE A 1241 -5.95 16.84 42.19
CA ILE A 1241 -4.66 17.01 41.52
C ILE A 1241 -3.55 16.34 42.34
N LEU A 1242 -3.70 16.23 43.68
CA LEU A 1242 -2.76 15.57 44.58
C LEU A 1242 -3.45 15.02 45.85
N GLU A 1243 -3.79 13.74 45.88
CA GLU A 1243 -3.82 12.99 47.16
C GLU A 1243 -2.74 11.90 47.12
N LYS A 1244 -2.12 11.67 48.29
CA LYS A 1244 -0.76 11.12 48.50
C LYS A 1244 -0.46 9.80 47.81
#